data_AF-Q5MPI4-F1
#
_entry.id   AF-Q5MPI4-F1
#
_cell.length_a   1.000
_cell.length_b   1.000
_cell.length_c   1.000
_cell.angle_alpha   90.00
_cell.angle_beta   90.00
_cell.angle_gamma   90.00
#
_symmetry.space_group_name_H-M   'P 1'
#
loop_
_entity.id
_entity.type
_entity.pdbx_description
1 polymer ?
#
loop_
_entity_poly.entity_id
_entity_poly.type
_entity_poly.pdbx_seq_one_letter_code
_entity_poly.pdbx_strand_id
1 'polypeptide(L)'
;KIRSLKKSLSEESHVADSDKEKVATSVDKGIAEKVDAHPSMLQDPLRKDTESNIRVQARSKHDFQETQREIESHRAKLQHFCRICGESFKTDPGKRSYPVHGPVDDEMQALLKKKEKRATSWPGLLAKVFKIDVREDIDTIHPTNFCHNCWNAIQKKFSNGPYESCFPKKGTMEWCPHSSSCSICTPSFHGVKRKKQALNAQLNKRAKIGTGCARKVSRVSNPKQMKNKSLMKKIANCKKIHLDTSVLAVDYPVDFVKSISCQICEHILADPVETTCKHLFCRVCILKCLKVMGSYCPSCRYPCFPTDLVSPVKSFLSILNSLAVTCPVKDCQEEVSLGKYCHHLSSHKDVKEQEGYVYVNKGGRPRQHLLSLTRRAQKHRLRDLKLQVKAFAEKEEGGDVKSVCLTLFLLALRARNEHRQADELEAIMQGKGSGLPPAVCLAIRVNTFLSCSQYHKMYRTVKAVTGRQIFQPLHALRTAEKSLLPGFHPFEWKPPLKNVSSNTEVGIIDGLSGIQHLVDDYPVDTIAKRFRYDAALVSALMDMEEDILEGLKTHDLDDYLKGPFTVVIKESCDGMGDVSEKHGCGPAVPEKAVRFSFTFMSIVVDNNNKSVRIFEESKPNSELCCKPLCLMLADESDHETLTAILSPLVAEREAMKNSVLILEMSGIPRMFKFVFRGTGYDEKLVREVEGLEASGSNYICTLCDATRLEASQNLILHSITRSHAENLERYEVWRSNPYHETVDELRDRVKGVSAKPFIETVPSIDALHCDIGNAAEFYKIFQFEIGEVYKKSDASKEERKRWQSTLDKHLRKKMNLKPMTRMNGNFARKLMTKEAVEAVCELISCEERKQALRELMELYLKMKPVWRSSCPTMECPELVCQYSFNSQRFAELLSTKFSYRYEGKITNYFHKTLAHVPEIIERDGSIGAWASEGNESGNKLFRRFRKMNARQSKCYEMEDVLKHHWL
;
A
#
# COMPACT_ATOMS: atom_id res chain seq x y z
N LYS A 1 3.99 14.82 14.60
CA LYS A 1 3.76 16.10 13.88
C LYS A 1 4.00 15.82 12.40
N ILE A 2 3.06 16.15 11.50
CA ILE A 2 3.23 15.93 10.06
C ILE A 2 3.73 17.24 9.45
N ARG A 3 4.84 17.21 8.70
CA ARG A 3 5.28 18.34 7.87
C ARG A 3 4.56 18.27 6.52
N SER A 4 3.83 19.32 6.17
CA SER A 4 3.35 19.53 4.79
C SER A 4 4.44 20.23 3.98
N LEU A 5 4.78 19.67 2.83
CA LEU A 5 5.64 20.34 1.84
C LEU A 5 4.80 21.35 1.07
N LYS A 6 4.98 22.65 1.35
CA LYS A 6 4.60 23.72 0.42
C LYS A 6 5.77 23.97 -0.53
N LYS A 7 5.55 23.86 -1.83
CA LYS A 7 6.42 24.51 -2.83
C LYS A 7 6.25 26.02 -2.73
N SER A 8 7.36 26.75 -2.79
CA SER A 8 7.38 28.15 -3.22
C SER A 8 7.21 28.22 -4.74
N LEU A 9 6.47 29.22 -5.21
CA LEU A 9 6.51 29.77 -6.56
C LEU A 9 6.46 31.29 -6.43
N SER A 10 7.10 31.98 -7.36
CA SER A 10 7.39 33.42 -7.32
C SER A 10 6.16 34.30 -7.61
N GLU A 11 6.15 35.50 -7.03
CA GLU A 11 5.21 36.56 -7.35
C GLU A 11 5.82 37.55 -8.35
N GLU A 12 5.12 37.79 -9.45
CA GLU A 12 5.12 38.99 -10.32
C GLU A 12 4.07 38.71 -11.42
N SER A 13 3.20 39.62 -11.87
CA SER A 13 2.72 40.92 -11.35
C SER A 13 1.48 41.35 -12.17
N HIS A 14 0.83 42.45 -11.78
CA HIS A 14 -0.24 43.22 -12.48
C HIS A 14 -1.75 42.92 -12.24
N VAL A 15 -2.39 43.88 -11.54
CA VAL A 15 -3.59 44.65 -11.94
C VAL A 15 -4.70 43.85 -12.65
N ALA A 16 -5.72 43.32 -11.96
CA ALA A 16 -6.84 44.01 -11.28
C ALA A 16 -7.94 44.57 -12.20
N ASP A 17 -9.18 44.17 -11.94
CA ASP A 17 -10.27 45.13 -11.72
C ASP A 17 -11.28 44.56 -10.69
N SER A 18 -12.12 45.42 -10.15
CA SER A 18 -13.23 45.16 -9.24
C SER A 18 -14.53 44.88 -10.05
N ASP A 19 -15.73 44.59 -9.51
CA ASP A 19 -16.38 45.24 -8.38
C ASP A 19 -17.63 44.45 -7.91
N LYS A 20 -17.89 44.46 -6.59
CA LYS A 20 -19.21 44.57 -5.89
C LYS A 20 -20.40 43.62 -6.21
N GLU A 21 -21.33 43.28 -5.29
CA GLU A 21 -21.43 43.46 -3.83
C GLU A 21 -22.54 42.57 -3.19
N LYS A 22 -22.43 42.30 -1.86
CA LYS A 22 -23.47 42.27 -0.77
C LYS A 22 -24.83 41.54 -0.99
N VAL A 23 -25.56 41.04 0.02
CA VAL A 23 -25.44 40.84 1.49
C VAL A 23 -26.43 39.70 1.87
N ALA A 24 -26.10 38.73 2.73
CA ALA A 24 -26.42 38.62 4.17
C ALA A 24 -27.91 38.92 4.56
N THR A 25 -28.54 38.35 5.60
CA THR A 25 -28.05 37.71 6.84
C THR A 25 -29.15 36.81 7.48
N SER A 26 -28.82 36.04 8.53
CA SER A 26 -29.71 35.41 9.57
C SER A 26 -30.82 34.42 9.10
N VAL A 27 -31.03 33.21 9.65
CA VAL A 27 -31.02 32.65 11.04
C VAL A 27 -32.26 33.04 11.87
N ASP A 28 -33.21 32.10 12.04
CA ASP A 28 -33.47 31.49 13.37
C ASP A 28 -34.25 30.13 13.35
N LYS A 29 -34.47 29.54 14.55
CA LYS A 29 -35.13 28.25 14.92
C LYS A 29 -36.66 28.23 14.62
N GLY A 30 -37.44 27.12 14.70
CA GLY A 30 -37.18 25.68 14.91
C GLY A 30 -38.36 24.90 15.58
N ILE A 31 -38.24 23.56 15.72
CA ILE A 31 -38.99 22.62 16.64
C ILE A 31 -40.39 22.04 16.21
N ALA A 32 -40.58 20.71 16.46
CA ALA A 32 -41.83 19.86 16.53
C ALA A 32 -42.68 19.62 15.24
N GLU A 33 -43.03 18.38 14.83
CA GLU A 33 -44.09 17.40 15.29
C GLU A 33 -45.57 17.88 15.07
N LYS A 34 -46.59 17.10 14.62
CA LYS A 34 -46.78 15.69 14.16
C LYS A 34 -48.20 15.48 13.53
N VAL A 35 -48.42 14.39 12.75
CA VAL A 35 -49.68 13.59 12.56
C VAL A 35 -50.92 14.12 11.75
N ASP A 36 -51.21 13.41 10.64
CA ASP A 36 -52.46 12.85 10.03
C ASP A 36 -53.83 13.59 9.78
N ALA A 37 -54.12 13.78 8.48
CA ALA A 37 -55.21 13.17 7.64
C ALA A 37 -56.73 13.58 7.58
N HIS A 38 -57.23 13.62 6.31
CA HIS A 38 -58.60 13.30 5.79
C HIS A 38 -59.80 14.28 5.93
N PRO A 39 -60.95 14.16 5.17
CA PRO A 39 -61.32 13.34 3.97
C PRO A 39 -62.22 13.99 2.83
N SER A 40 -62.51 13.21 1.74
CA SER A 40 -63.85 12.99 1.07
C SER A 40 -64.40 13.74 -0.21
N MET A 41 -64.58 12.97 -1.34
CA MET A 41 -65.68 12.97 -2.39
C MET A 41 -65.85 14.13 -3.45
N LEU A 42 -66.64 14.15 -4.57
CA LEU A 42 -67.54 13.29 -5.47
C LEU A 42 -67.79 14.05 -6.85
N GLN A 43 -68.44 13.67 -7.99
CA GLN A 43 -69.07 12.44 -8.58
C GLN A 43 -68.99 12.28 -10.16
N ASP A 44 -70.05 12.60 -10.97
CA ASP A 44 -70.32 12.22 -12.41
C ASP A 44 -71.13 13.36 -13.17
N PRO A 45 -72.04 13.29 -14.23
CA PRO A 45 -72.80 12.19 -14.92
C PRO A 45 -72.94 12.16 -16.51
N LEU A 46 -73.07 10.94 -17.10
CA LEU A 46 -74.08 10.38 -18.10
C LEU A 46 -74.79 11.22 -19.23
N ARG A 47 -75.35 10.72 -20.40
CA ARG A 47 -75.49 9.41 -21.14
C ARG A 47 -76.15 9.59 -22.58
N LYS A 48 -76.40 8.47 -23.35
CA LYS A 48 -77.30 8.25 -24.56
C LYS A 48 -76.77 8.66 -25.96
N ASP A 49 -77.25 8.26 -27.17
CA ASP A 49 -77.95 7.08 -27.84
C ASP A 49 -77.73 7.26 -29.42
N THR A 50 -78.31 6.65 -30.50
CA THR A 50 -79.42 5.68 -30.82
C THR A 50 -79.15 4.85 -32.15
N GLU A 51 -80.14 4.59 -33.05
CA GLU A 51 -80.18 3.59 -34.20
C GLU A 51 -81.17 4.00 -35.36
N SER A 52 -81.38 3.32 -36.53
CA SER A 52 -80.63 2.44 -37.49
C SER A 52 -81.49 2.08 -38.77
N ASN A 53 -80.94 1.61 -39.92
CA ASN A 53 -81.67 0.99 -41.10
C ASN A 53 -80.79 0.39 -42.25
N ILE A 54 -81.38 -0.28 -43.29
CA ILE A 54 -80.69 -1.02 -44.40
C ILE A 54 -81.18 -0.68 -45.83
N ARG A 55 -80.26 -0.61 -46.84
CA ARG A 55 -80.56 -0.85 -48.28
C ARG A 55 -79.33 -1.33 -49.06
N VAL A 56 -79.50 -2.00 -50.20
CA VAL A 56 -78.44 -2.72 -50.96
C VAL A 56 -78.37 -2.28 -52.44
N GLN A 57 -77.17 -1.91 -52.94
CA GLN A 57 -76.60 -2.38 -54.22
C GLN A 57 -75.22 -1.76 -54.60
N ALA A 58 -74.29 -2.65 -54.98
CA ALA A 58 -73.01 -2.54 -55.70
C ALA A 58 -72.42 -1.18 -56.16
N ARG A 59 -71.15 -0.91 -55.75
CA ARG A 59 -70.02 -0.38 -56.58
C ARG A 59 -68.69 -0.40 -55.80
N SER A 60 -67.90 -1.48 -55.83
CA SER A 60 -66.90 -1.82 -56.87
C SER A 60 -65.50 -1.18 -56.71
N LYS A 61 -64.51 -2.02 -56.35
CA LYS A 61 -63.04 -1.80 -56.37
C LYS A 61 -62.44 -0.65 -55.53
N HIS A 62 -63.16 0.43 -55.23
CA HIS A 62 -62.61 1.54 -54.43
C HIS A 62 -62.52 1.17 -52.94
N ASP A 63 -63.63 0.76 -52.31
CA ASP A 63 -63.71 0.37 -50.89
C ASP A 63 -62.64 -0.66 -50.50
N PHE A 64 -62.32 -1.59 -51.41
CA PHE A 64 -61.32 -2.64 -51.19
C PHE A 64 -59.88 -2.12 -51.21
N GLN A 65 -59.59 -0.97 -51.86
CA GLN A 65 -58.30 -0.28 -51.71
C GLN A 65 -58.30 0.68 -50.52
N GLU A 66 -59.43 1.31 -50.20
CA GLU A 66 -59.61 2.17 -49.04
C GLU A 66 -59.36 1.37 -47.75
N THR A 67 -60.10 0.28 -47.54
CA THR A 67 -59.93 -0.62 -46.39
C THR A 67 -58.54 -1.27 -46.33
N GLN A 68 -57.93 -1.62 -47.47
CA GLN A 68 -56.54 -2.13 -47.48
C GLN A 68 -55.55 -1.07 -46.96
N ARG A 69 -55.69 0.19 -47.37
CA ARG A 69 -54.87 1.31 -46.86
C ARG A 69 -55.17 1.63 -45.39
N GLU A 70 -56.41 1.50 -44.96
CA GLU A 70 -56.77 1.65 -43.54
C GLU A 70 -56.15 0.56 -42.67
N ILE A 71 -56.17 -0.71 -43.12
CA ILE A 71 -55.52 -1.82 -42.43
C ILE A 71 -53.98 -1.65 -42.41
N GLU A 72 -53.38 -1.16 -43.50
CA GLU A 72 -51.94 -0.81 -43.52
C GLU A 72 -51.61 0.38 -42.60
N SER A 73 -52.47 1.41 -42.56
CA SER A 73 -52.36 2.56 -41.65
C SER A 73 -52.54 2.16 -40.18
N HIS A 74 -53.49 1.27 -39.90
CA HIS A 74 -53.70 0.67 -38.59
C HIS A 74 -52.48 -0.14 -38.16
N ARG A 75 -51.96 -1.02 -39.03
CA ARG A 75 -50.72 -1.79 -38.78
C ARG A 75 -49.50 -0.90 -38.54
N ALA A 76 -49.39 0.23 -39.23
CA ALA A 76 -48.35 1.23 -38.97
C ALA A 76 -48.54 1.93 -37.60
N LYS A 77 -49.79 2.20 -37.19
CA LYS A 77 -50.10 2.73 -35.85
C LYS A 77 -49.81 1.71 -34.74
N LEU A 78 -50.18 0.43 -34.92
CA LEU A 78 -49.91 -0.67 -33.97
C LEU A 78 -48.42 -0.76 -33.60
N GLN A 79 -47.51 -0.54 -34.54
CA GLN A 79 -46.05 -0.53 -34.28
C GLN A 79 -45.59 0.55 -33.28
N HIS A 80 -46.44 1.51 -32.92
CA HIS A 80 -46.17 2.54 -31.93
C HIS A 80 -46.72 2.22 -30.53
N PHE A 81 -47.30 1.03 -30.30
CA PHE A 81 -47.86 0.62 -29.01
C PHE A 81 -47.23 -0.68 -28.48
N CYS A 82 -47.24 -0.85 -27.16
CA CYS A 82 -46.77 -2.03 -26.47
C CYS A 82 -47.81 -3.16 -26.49
N ARG A 83 -47.46 -4.33 -27.05
CA ARG A 83 -48.29 -5.56 -27.08
C ARG A 83 -48.88 -5.97 -25.73
N ILE A 84 -48.18 -5.65 -24.64
CA ILE A 84 -48.45 -6.13 -23.27
C ILE A 84 -49.32 -5.15 -22.48
N CYS A 85 -48.98 -3.86 -22.45
CA CYS A 85 -49.66 -2.84 -21.64
C CYS A 85 -50.50 -1.82 -22.42
N GLY A 86 -50.48 -1.83 -23.76
CA GLY A 86 -51.22 -0.88 -24.60
C GLY A 86 -50.66 0.54 -24.65
N GLU A 87 -49.65 0.90 -23.86
CA GLU A 87 -49.03 2.23 -23.87
C GLU A 87 -48.27 2.51 -25.18
N SER A 88 -48.22 3.79 -25.61
CA SER A 88 -47.47 4.19 -26.79
C SER A 88 -45.99 4.49 -26.49
N PHE A 89 -45.08 4.04 -27.35
CA PHE A 89 -43.65 4.32 -27.25
C PHE A 89 -43.26 5.82 -27.45
N LYS A 90 -44.23 6.71 -27.62
CA LYS A 90 -44.00 8.16 -27.84
C LYS A 90 -43.82 8.96 -26.55
N THR A 91 -44.20 8.42 -25.39
CA THR A 91 -44.08 9.10 -24.08
C THR A 91 -42.76 8.82 -23.36
N ASP A 92 -42.01 7.80 -23.79
CA ASP A 92 -40.72 7.41 -23.21
C ASP A 92 -39.55 8.16 -23.91
N PRO A 93 -38.78 9.01 -23.20
CA PRO A 93 -37.67 9.75 -23.79
C PRO A 93 -36.55 8.86 -24.34
N GLY A 94 -36.45 7.60 -23.90
CA GLY A 94 -35.46 6.63 -24.38
C GLY A 94 -35.83 5.91 -25.68
N LYS A 95 -37.09 5.94 -26.11
CA LYS A 95 -37.62 5.23 -27.31
C LYS A 95 -37.23 3.74 -27.39
N ARG A 96 -37.07 3.05 -26.26
CA ARG A 96 -36.62 1.65 -26.21
C ARG A 96 -37.80 0.69 -26.35
N SER A 97 -37.90 0.06 -27.53
CA SER A 97 -38.84 -1.03 -27.80
C SER A 97 -38.10 -2.35 -28.06
N TYR A 98 -38.73 -3.46 -27.67
CA TYR A 98 -38.18 -4.81 -27.73
C TYR A 98 -39.10 -5.72 -28.56
N PRO A 99 -38.58 -6.59 -29.44
CA PRO A 99 -39.41 -7.44 -30.30
C PRO A 99 -40.04 -8.58 -29.49
N VAL A 100 -41.30 -8.92 -29.78
CA VAL A 100 -41.98 -10.04 -29.09
C VAL A 100 -41.48 -11.42 -29.54
N HIS A 101 -40.80 -11.51 -30.68
CA HIS A 101 -40.20 -12.73 -31.26
C HIS A 101 -38.67 -12.67 -31.29
N GLY A 102 -38.04 -13.84 -31.48
CA GLY A 102 -36.59 -13.99 -31.53
C GLY A 102 -35.92 -14.20 -30.16
N PRO A 103 -34.57 -14.23 -30.13
CA PRO A 103 -33.81 -14.47 -28.90
C PRO A 103 -33.96 -13.33 -27.88
N VAL A 104 -33.83 -13.67 -26.60
CA VAL A 104 -33.75 -12.66 -25.52
C VAL A 104 -32.45 -11.87 -25.63
N ASP A 105 -32.50 -10.59 -25.26
CA ASP A 105 -31.31 -9.71 -25.25
C ASP A 105 -30.24 -10.18 -24.26
N ASP A 106 -29.01 -9.71 -24.44
CA ASP A 106 -27.85 -10.18 -23.67
C ASP A 106 -27.98 -9.93 -22.16
N GLU A 107 -28.71 -8.89 -21.74
CA GLU A 107 -28.96 -8.58 -20.33
C GLU A 107 -29.92 -9.59 -19.68
N MET A 108 -31.09 -9.88 -20.29
CA MET A 108 -31.95 -10.96 -19.81
C MET A 108 -31.29 -12.33 -19.98
N GLN A 109 -30.52 -12.55 -21.04
CA GLN A 109 -29.78 -13.80 -21.25
C GLN A 109 -28.73 -14.01 -20.15
N ALA A 110 -28.07 -12.95 -19.66
CA ALA A 110 -27.12 -13.01 -18.56
C ALA A 110 -27.80 -13.31 -17.21
N LEU A 111 -29.00 -12.78 -16.98
CA LEU A 111 -29.80 -13.06 -15.78
C LEU A 111 -30.36 -14.49 -15.77
N LEU A 112 -30.94 -14.95 -16.88
CA LEU A 112 -31.50 -16.29 -17.02
C LEU A 112 -30.41 -17.36 -16.84
N LYS A 113 -29.20 -17.16 -17.39
CA LYS A 113 -28.03 -18.02 -17.17
C LYS A 113 -27.68 -18.28 -15.69
N LYS A 114 -28.13 -17.44 -14.75
CA LYS A 114 -27.95 -17.64 -13.29
C LYS A 114 -29.05 -18.47 -12.62
N LYS A 115 -30.26 -18.57 -13.19
CA LYS A 115 -31.43 -19.21 -12.52
C LYS A 115 -32.16 -20.28 -13.34
N GLU A 116 -32.23 -20.20 -14.66
CA GLU A 116 -33.05 -21.13 -15.47
C GLU A 116 -32.43 -21.43 -16.85
N LYS A 117 -32.42 -22.72 -17.25
CA LYS A 117 -31.69 -23.21 -18.44
C LYS A 117 -32.54 -23.42 -19.71
N ARG A 118 -33.84 -23.12 -19.68
CA ARG A 118 -34.79 -23.49 -20.76
C ARG A 118 -35.38 -22.33 -21.59
N ALA A 119 -35.45 -21.11 -21.07
CA ALA A 119 -35.98 -19.97 -21.81
C ALA A 119 -34.85 -19.18 -22.50
N THR A 120 -34.84 -19.14 -23.84
CA THR A 120 -33.84 -18.43 -24.64
C THR A 120 -34.43 -17.46 -25.67
N SER A 121 -35.76 -17.37 -25.77
CA SER A 121 -36.48 -16.49 -26.71
C SER A 121 -37.65 -15.78 -26.03
N TRP A 122 -38.00 -14.59 -26.53
CA TRP A 122 -39.03 -13.73 -25.94
C TRP A 122 -40.41 -14.39 -25.80
N PRO A 123 -40.95 -15.14 -26.78
CA PRO A 123 -42.27 -15.78 -26.64
C PRO A 123 -42.37 -16.71 -25.42
N GLY A 124 -41.28 -17.43 -25.09
CA GLY A 124 -41.23 -18.32 -23.93
C GLY A 124 -41.21 -17.59 -22.58
N LEU A 125 -40.72 -16.35 -22.54
CA LEU A 125 -40.81 -15.50 -21.34
C LEU A 125 -42.18 -14.84 -21.20
N LEU A 126 -42.73 -14.32 -22.30
CA LEU A 126 -44.01 -13.60 -22.28
C LEU A 126 -45.16 -14.51 -21.84
N ALA A 127 -45.22 -15.74 -22.38
CA ALA A 127 -46.18 -16.76 -21.94
C ALA A 127 -45.98 -17.15 -20.46
N LYS A 128 -44.74 -17.20 -19.96
CA LYS A 128 -44.45 -17.58 -18.56
C LYS A 128 -44.70 -16.45 -17.55
N VAL A 129 -44.44 -15.19 -17.92
CA VAL A 129 -44.48 -14.02 -17.01
C VAL A 129 -45.86 -13.37 -16.97
N PHE A 130 -46.51 -13.27 -18.14
CA PHE A 130 -47.77 -12.54 -18.35
C PHE A 130 -48.93 -13.42 -18.83
N LYS A 131 -48.70 -14.71 -19.11
CA LYS A 131 -49.69 -15.63 -19.73
C LYS A 131 -50.19 -15.20 -21.12
N ILE A 132 -49.39 -14.40 -21.85
CA ILE A 132 -49.66 -14.02 -23.24
C ILE A 132 -48.83 -14.93 -24.15
N ASP A 133 -49.46 -15.82 -24.93
CA ASP A 133 -48.76 -16.49 -26.02
C ASP A 133 -48.82 -15.63 -27.29
N VAL A 134 -47.66 -15.10 -27.68
CA VAL A 134 -47.49 -14.28 -28.89
C VAL A 134 -47.27 -15.13 -30.15
N ARG A 135 -47.23 -16.47 -30.05
CA ARG A 135 -47.00 -17.36 -31.21
C ARG A 135 -48.16 -17.39 -32.20
N GLU A 136 -49.35 -16.98 -31.78
CA GLU A 136 -50.56 -16.88 -32.60
C GLU A 136 -50.92 -15.42 -32.95
N ASP A 137 -50.05 -14.46 -32.61
CA ASP A 137 -50.27 -13.03 -32.89
C ASP A 137 -50.32 -12.75 -34.40
N ILE A 138 -51.48 -12.30 -34.87
CA ILE A 138 -51.66 -11.82 -36.25
C ILE A 138 -51.22 -10.35 -36.35
N ASP A 139 -50.24 -10.09 -37.21
CA ASP A 139 -49.63 -8.79 -37.56
C ASP A 139 -50.59 -7.62 -37.91
N THR A 140 -51.85 -7.90 -38.21
CA THR A 140 -52.89 -6.90 -38.55
C THR A 140 -53.77 -6.53 -37.35
N ILE A 141 -53.57 -7.18 -36.20
CA ILE A 141 -54.32 -7.03 -34.96
C ILE A 141 -53.37 -6.65 -33.81
N HIS A 142 -52.20 -7.29 -33.75
CA HIS A 142 -51.28 -7.24 -32.61
C HIS A 142 -50.01 -6.42 -32.89
N PRO A 143 -49.55 -5.58 -31.95
CA PRO A 143 -48.22 -4.96 -32.02
C PRO A 143 -47.08 -5.99 -31.95
N THR A 144 -46.06 -5.81 -32.76
CA THR A 144 -44.88 -6.71 -32.83
C THR A 144 -43.78 -6.39 -31.80
N ASN A 145 -43.98 -5.38 -30.94
CA ASN A 145 -43.01 -4.92 -29.94
C ASN A 145 -43.65 -4.67 -28.56
N PHE A 146 -42.82 -4.64 -27.52
CA PHE A 146 -43.18 -4.25 -26.15
C PHE A 146 -42.22 -3.19 -25.56
N CYS A 147 -42.64 -2.50 -24.49
CA CYS A 147 -41.94 -1.35 -23.93
C CYS A 147 -40.91 -1.73 -22.84
N HIS A 148 -39.99 -0.82 -22.57
CA HIS A 148 -38.99 -0.97 -21.50
C HIS A 148 -39.60 -1.12 -20.10
N ASN A 149 -40.79 -0.57 -19.82
CA ASN A 149 -41.48 -0.78 -18.54
C ASN A 149 -41.92 -2.24 -18.35
N CYS A 150 -42.47 -2.88 -19.39
CA CYS A 150 -42.81 -4.31 -19.35
C CYS A 150 -41.56 -5.19 -19.28
N TRP A 151 -40.46 -4.79 -19.96
CA TRP A 151 -39.15 -5.43 -19.85
C TRP A 151 -38.60 -5.38 -18.41
N ASN A 152 -38.68 -4.21 -17.75
CA ASN A 152 -38.29 -4.05 -16.35
C ASN A 152 -39.15 -4.89 -15.40
N ALA A 153 -40.45 -5.09 -15.71
CA ALA A 153 -41.32 -5.99 -14.95
C ALA A 153 -40.91 -7.48 -15.08
N ILE A 154 -40.47 -7.93 -16.27
CA ILE A 154 -39.85 -9.24 -16.46
C ILE A 154 -38.59 -9.35 -15.59
N GLN A 155 -37.67 -8.38 -15.69
CA GLN A 155 -36.41 -8.36 -14.94
C GLN A 155 -36.63 -8.45 -13.43
N LYS A 156 -37.53 -7.62 -12.87
CA LYS A 156 -37.85 -7.59 -11.43
C LYS A 156 -38.36 -8.94 -10.93
N LYS A 157 -39.27 -9.63 -11.64
CA LYS A 157 -39.77 -10.96 -11.25
C LYS A 157 -38.66 -12.02 -11.10
N PHE A 158 -37.61 -11.96 -11.92
CA PHE A 158 -36.49 -12.91 -11.80
C PHE A 158 -35.40 -12.47 -10.79
N SER A 159 -35.50 -11.28 -10.21
CA SER A 159 -34.43 -10.64 -9.42
C SER A 159 -34.66 -10.65 -7.90
N ASN A 160 -35.82 -11.09 -7.41
CA ASN A 160 -36.18 -11.17 -5.97
C ASN A 160 -36.11 -9.81 -5.22
N GLY A 161 -36.56 -8.72 -5.83
CA GLY A 161 -36.88 -7.49 -5.11
C GLY A 161 -38.28 -7.54 -4.47
N PRO A 162 -38.62 -6.64 -3.53
CA PRO A 162 -39.97 -6.53 -2.97
C PRO A 162 -41.01 -6.24 -4.06
N TYR A 163 -42.20 -6.83 -3.92
CA TYR A 163 -43.24 -6.83 -4.94
C TYR A 163 -44.24 -5.67 -4.72
N GLU A 164 -43.93 -4.51 -5.27
CA GLU A 164 -44.96 -3.53 -5.61
C GLU A 164 -45.52 -3.82 -7.01
N SER A 165 -46.85 -3.85 -7.11
CA SER A 165 -47.58 -4.24 -8.30
C SER A 165 -47.70 -3.08 -9.30
N CYS A 166 -46.67 -2.87 -10.13
CA CYS A 166 -46.80 -2.12 -11.38
C CYS A 166 -47.64 -2.87 -12.44
N PHE A 167 -48.86 -3.23 -12.08
CA PHE A 167 -49.95 -3.39 -13.05
C PHE A 167 -50.49 -1.98 -13.37
N PRO A 168 -50.79 -1.65 -14.64
CA PRO A 168 -51.80 -0.64 -14.90
C PRO A 168 -53.12 -1.11 -14.24
N LYS A 169 -53.97 -0.21 -13.76
CA LYS A 169 -55.23 -0.57 -13.04
C LYS A 169 -56.34 -1.15 -13.95
N LYS A 170 -55.96 -1.76 -15.08
CA LYS A 170 -56.81 -2.49 -16.04
C LYS A 170 -56.06 -3.77 -16.44
N GLY A 171 -56.81 -4.83 -16.74
CA GLY A 171 -56.26 -6.15 -17.08
C GLY A 171 -55.46 -6.17 -18.39
N THR A 172 -55.04 -7.37 -18.80
CA THR A 172 -54.33 -7.63 -20.06
C THR A 172 -54.99 -6.90 -21.23
N MET A 173 -54.21 -6.16 -22.03
CA MET A 173 -54.74 -5.43 -23.18
C MET A 173 -55.20 -6.42 -24.26
N GLU A 174 -56.51 -6.47 -24.49
CA GLU A 174 -57.11 -7.19 -25.62
C GLU A 174 -56.99 -6.35 -26.90
N TRP A 175 -56.66 -7.01 -28.02
CA TRP A 175 -56.44 -6.37 -29.32
C TRP A 175 -57.48 -6.90 -30.31
N CYS A 176 -58.30 -6.00 -30.84
CA CYS A 176 -59.36 -6.33 -31.79
C CYS A 176 -58.95 -5.99 -33.23
N PRO A 177 -59.49 -6.70 -34.25
CA PRO A 177 -59.33 -6.31 -35.65
C PRO A 177 -59.78 -4.89 -35.94
N HIS A 178 -59.22 -4.28 -36.99
CA HIS A 178 -59.60 -2.93 -37.41
C HIS A 178 -61.09 -2.84 -37.80
N SER A 179 -61.83 -1.99 -37.10
CA SER A 179 -63.21 -1.60 -37.40
C SER A 179 -63.31 -0.09 -37.64
N SER A 180 -64.45 0.38 -38.17
CA SER A 180 -64.75 1.81 -38.32
C SER A 180 -64.78 2.60 -37.00
N SER A 181 -64.84 1.92 -35.85
CA SER A 181 -64.79 2.48 -34.49
C SER A 181 -63.43 2.31 -33.79
N CYS A 182 -62.36 1.96 -34.53
CA CYS A 182 -61.06 1.61 -33.95
C CYS A 182 -60.39 2.78 -33.19
N SER A 183 -60.33 2.66 -31.86
CA SER A 183 -59.72 3.62 -30.93
C SER A 183 -58.21 3.87 -31.11
N ILE A 184 -57.52 2.99 -31.85
CA ILE A 184 -56.10 3.14 -32.22
C ILE A 184 -55.94 4.06 -33.44
N CYS A 185 -56.99 4.21 -34.25
CA CYS A 185 -56.94 4.95 -35.51
C CYS A 185 -57.36 6.42 -35.39
N THR A 186 -58.24 6.77 -34.44
CA THR A 186 -58.76 8.12 -34.21
C THR A 186 -57.85 8.96 -33.29
N PRO A 187 -57.38 10.15 -33.71
CA PRO A 187 -56.55 11.03 -32.88
C PRO A 187 -57.38 12.04 -32.08
N SER A 188 -57.17 12.13 -30.76
CA SER A 188 -57.62 13.27 -29.97
C SER A 188 -56.69 14.48 -30.20
N PHE A 189 -57.28 15.65 -30.43
CA PHE A 189 -56.57 16.89 -30.78
C PHE A 189 -56.77 17.98 -29.72
N HIS A 190 -55.68 18.64 -29.31
CA HIS A 190 -55.65 20.08 -29.01
C HIS A 190 -54.32 20.70 -29.52
N GLY A 191 -54.23 22.03 -29.62
CA GLY A 191 -53.19 22.76 -30.39
C GLY A 191 -51.77 22.75 -29.82
N VAL A 192 -50.77 23.44 -30.39
CA VAL A 192 -50.77 24.63 -31.29
C VAL A 192 -49.59 24.60 -32.31
N LYS A 193 -49.62 25.43 -33.37
CA LYS A 193 -48.62 25.51 -34.46
C LYS A 193 -47.60 26.66 -34.30
N ARG A 194 -46.35 26.50 -34.77
CA ARG A 194 -45.56 27.52 -35.53
C ARG A 194 -44.30 26.95 -36.21
N LYS A 195 -43.53 27.79 -36.92
CA LYS A 195 -43.26 27.69 -38.37
C LYS A 195 -41.77 27.88 -38.74
N LYS A 196 -41.29 27.26 -39.84
CA LYS A 196 -39.93 27.42 -40.42
C LYS A 196 -39.83 28.60 -41.41
N GLN A 197 -38.61 29.09 -41.66
CA GLN A 197 -38.23 29.80 -42.89
C GLN A 197 -36.73 29.60 -43.22
N ALA A 198 -36.32 29.79 -44.49
CA ALA A 198 -34.94 29.68 -45.02
C ALA A 198 -34.85 30.37 -46.40
N LEU A 199 -33.65 30.77 -46.85
CA LEU A 199 -33.20 31.33 -48.16
C LEU A 199 -31.65 31.48 -48.09
N ASN A 200 -30.83 31.62 -49.15
CA ASN A 200 -30.80 31.03 -50.52
C ASN A 200 -29.34 31.17 -51.09
N ALA A 201 -29.04 30.79 -52.35
CA ALA A 201 -27.66 30.78 -52.89
C ALA A 201 -27.52 31.13 -54.40
N GLN A 202 -26.31 31.52 -54.84
CA GLN A 202 -25.85 31.62 -56.25
C GLN A 202 -24.31 31.33 -56.36
N LEU A 203 -23.84 30.43 -57.26
CA LEU A 203 -23.29 30.61 -58.64
C LEU A 203 -21.87 31.24 -58.72
N ASN A 204 -20.91 30.87 -59.60
CA ASN A 204 -20.74 29.71 -60.50
C ASN A 204 -19.29 29.64 -61.09
N LYS A 205 -18.75 28.44 -61.40
CA LYS A 205 -17.86 28.17 -62.57
C LYS A 205 -17.57 26.66 -62.78
N ARG A 206 -17.18 26.27 -64.01
CA ARG A 206 -16.91 24.91 -64.54
C ARG A 206 -15.61 24.94 -65.37
N ALA A 207 -14.94 23.85 -65.75
CA ALA A 207 -14.84 22.45 -65.28
C ALA A 207 -13.77 21.72 -66.11
N LYS A 208 -13.28 20.54 -65.67
CA LYS A 208 -12.85 19.47 -66.59
C LYS A 208 -13.07 18.08 -65.98
N ILE A 209 -13.05 17.05 -66.83
CA ILE A 209 -13.77 15.78 -66.64
C ILE A 209 -12.95 14.74 -65.86
N GLY A 210 -13.63 14.03 -64.96
CA GLY A 210 -13.16 12.80 -64.29
C GLY A 210 -14.34 12.14 -63.58
N THR A 211 -14.82 11.01 -64.10
CA THR A 211 -15.98 10.24 -63.60
C THR A 211 -15.91 9.95 -62.09
N GLY A 212 -16.94 10.12 -61.25
CA GLY A 212 -18.38 10.30 -61.50
C GLY A 212 -19.13 8.95 -61.32
N CYS A 213 -20.23 8.82 -60.55
CA CYS A 213 -21.05 9.82 -59.84
C CYS A 213 -21.75 9.19 -58.60
N ALA A 214 -22.51 9.98 -57.84
CA ALA A 214 -23.05 9.65 -56.51
C ALA A 214 -24.31 8.76 -56.48
N ARG A 215 -24.70 8.37 -55.26
CA ARG A 215 -25.90 7.58 -54.92
C ARG A 215 -27.18 8.13 -55.56
N LYS A 216 -28.03 7.25 -56.11
CA LYS A 216 -29.46 7.51 -56.31
C LYS A 216 -30.31 6.52 -55.52
N VAL A 217 -31.20 7.04 -54.68
CA VAL A 217 -32.33 6.27 -54.16
C VAL A 217 -33.38 6.20 -55.28
N SER A 218 -33.57 5.02 -55.86
CA SER A 218 -34.65 4.76 -56.81
C SER A 218 -35.96 4.40 -56.09
N ARG A 219 -37.09 4.79 -56.67
CA ARG A 219 -38.44 4.64 -56.09
C ARG A 219 -38.81 3.17 -55.85
N VAL A 220 -39.59 2.93 -54.80
CA VAL A 220 -40.34 1.67 -54.63
C VAL A 220 -41.27 1.48 -55.83
N SER A 221 -41.22 0.30 -56.44
CA SER A 221 -42.13 -0.13 -57.50
C SER A 221 -42.71 -1.50 -57.13
N ASN A 222 -43.94 -1.48 -56.61
CA ASN A 222 -44.76 -2.69 -56.48
C ASN A 222 -45.27 -3.13 -57.87
N PRO A 223 -45.62 -4.41 -58.08
CA PRO A 223 -44.76 -5.55 -57.75
C PRO A 223 -44.67 -6.53 -58.94
N LYS A 224 -43.45 -6.94 -59.34
CA LYS A 224 -43.28 -8.05 -60.30
C LYS A 224 -42.73 -9.30 -59.60
N GLN A 225 -43.63 -10.27 -59.41
CA GLN A 225 -43.41 -11.54 -58.73
C GLN A 225 -42.62 -12.54 -59.59
N MET A 226 -41.33 -12.28 -59.88
CA MET A 226 -40.49 -13.25 -60.62
C MET A 226 -38.98 -13.13 -60.32
N LYS A 227 -38.26 -14.23 -60.59
CA LYS A 227 -36.78 -14.35 -60.59
C LYS A 227 -36.05 -14.05 -59.27
N ASN A 228 -36.36 -14.79 -58.20
CA ASN A 228 -35.42 -14.98 -57.08
C ASN A 228 -35.15 -16.45 -56.68
N LYS A 229 -35.99 -17.42 -57.10
CA LYS A 229 -35.76 -18.86 -56.85
C LYS A 229 -34.38 -19.36 -57.34
N SER A 230 -33.90 -18.87 -58.48
CA SER A 230 -32.58 -19.22 -59.03
C SER A 230 -31.41 -18.75 -58.15
N LEU A 231 -31.54 -17.60 -57.47
CA LEU A 231 -30.57 -17.14 -56.48
C LEU A 231 -30.59 -18.04 -55.24
N MET A 232 -31.78 -18.43 -54.77
CA MET A 232 -31.96 -19.31 -53.61
C MET A 232 -31.37 -20.71 -53.84
N LYS A 233 -31.61 -21.32 -55.01
CA LYS A 233 -30.97 -22.60 -55.38
C LYS A 233 -29.44 -22.50 -55.42
N LYS A 234 -28.88 -21.37 -55.89
CA LYS A 234 -27.43 -21.11 -55.88
C LYS A 234 -26.87 -20.92 -54.46
N ILE A 235 -27.57 -20.23 -53.56
CA ILE A 235 -27.16 -20.03 -52.16
C ILE A 235 -27.21 -21.37 -51.38
N ALA A 236 -28.23 -22.19 -51.62
CA ALA A 236 -28.36 -23.49 -50.96
C ALA A 236 -27.31 -24.50 -51.47
N ASN A 237 -27.08 -24.55 -52.79
CA ASN A 237 -26.20 -25.47 -53.51
C ASN A 237 -26.22 -26.91 -52.95
N CYS A 238 -27.38 -27.57 -53.03
CA CYS A 238 -27.63 -28.90 -52.45
C CYS A 238 -27.89 -30.01 -53.50
N LYS A 239 -27.54 -29.77 -54.78
CA LYS A 239 -27.66 -30.75 -55.88
C LYS A 239 -26.87 -32.05 -55.70
N LYS A 240 -25.92 -32.09 -54.75
CA LYS A 240 -25.20 -33.31 -54.34
C LYS A 240 -25.56 -33.79 -52.92
N ILE A 241 -26.62 -33.23 -52.32
CA ILE A 241 -26.92 -33.38 -50.88
C ILE A 241 -28.38 -33.80 -50.61
N HIS A 242 -29.33 -33.47 -51.50
CA HIS A 242 -30.75 -33.78 -51.34
C HIS A 242 -31.31 -34.38 -52.64
N LEU A 243 -32.08 -35.47 -52.51
CA LEU A 243 -32.69 -36.19 -53.64
C LEU A 243 -33.73 -35.33 -54.37
N ASP A 244 -33.61 -35.23 -55.70
CA ASP A 244 -34.64 -34.58 -56.53
C ASP A 244 -35.94 -35.39 -56.52
N THR A 245 -37.08 -34.72 -56.76
CA THR A 245 -38.42 -35.36 -56.69
C THR A 245 -38.69 -36.35 -57.82
N SER A 246 -37.86 -36.38 -58.87
CA SER A 246 -37.90 -37.37 -59.96
C SER A 246 -37.36 -38.75 -59.56
N VAL A 247 -37.02 -38.95 -58.28
CA VAL A 247 -36.51 -40.20 -57.70
C VAL A 247 -37.60 -40.90 -56.87
N LEU A 248 -38.83 -40.36 -56.84
CA LEU A 248 -40.01 -41.03 -56.27
C LEU A 248 -40.46 -42.17 -57.19
N ALA A 249 -40.75 -43.34 -56.64
CA ALA A 249 -41.19 -44.51 -57.42
C ALA A 249 -42.65 -44.43 -57.90
N VAL A 250 -43.44 -43.54 -57.29
CA VAL A 250 -44.88 -43.39 -57.54
C VAL A 250 -45.18 -41.97 -58.00
N ASP A 251 -45.97 -41.83 -59.07
CA ASP A 251 -46.47 -40.54 -59.58
C ASP A 251 -47.52 -39.94 -58.62
N TYR A 252 -47.04 -39.27 -57.58
CA TYR A 252 -47.91 -38.54 -56.65
C TYR A 252 -48.48 -37.25 -57.27
N PRO A 253 -49.69 -36.81 -56.86
CA PRO A 253 -50.25 -35.55 -57.29
C PRO A 253 -49.30 -34.36 -57.08
N VAL A 254 -49.25 -33.45 -58.04
CA VAL A 254 -48.29 -32.33 -58.09
C VAL A 254 -48.29 -31.48 -56.80
N ASP A 255 -49.43 -31.30 -56.14
CA ASP A 255 -49.52 -30.57 -54.87
C ASP A 255 -49.05 -31.37 -53.64
N PHE A 256 -49.14 -32.71 -53.68
CA PHE A 256 -48.49 -33.56 -52.69
C PHE A 256 -46.96 -33.48 -52.83
N VAL A 257 -46.43 -33.56 -54.05
CA VAL A 257 -45.00 -33.40 -54.34
C VAL A 257 -44.49 -32.02 -53.87
N LYS A 258 -45.26 -30.94 -54.07
CA LYS A 258 -44.95 -29.61 -53.49
C LYS A 258 -44.86 -29.64 -51.96
N SER A 259 -45.76 -30.36 -51.29
CA SER A 259 -45.82 -30.43 -49.81
C SER A 259 -44.63 -31.15 -49.16
N ILE A 260 -44.08 -32.17 -49.83
CA ILE A 260 -42.90 -32.93 -49.38
C ILE A 260 -41.57 -32.35 -49.87
N SER A 261 -41.61 -31.29 -50.69
CA SER A 261 -40.43 -30.62 -51.25
C SER A 261 -40.04 -29.35 -50.48
N CYS A 262 -38.73 -29.09 -50.38
CA CYS A 262 -38.23 -27.90 -49.72
C CYS A 262 -38.45 -26.64 -50.56
N GLN A 263 -39.10 -25.62 -49.99
CA GLN A 263 -39.45 -24.37 -50.69
C GLN A 263 -38.24 -23.48 -51.11
N ILE A 264 -37.00 -23.92 -50.86
CA ILE A 264 -35.75 -23.27 -51.31
C ILE A 264 -35.12 -24.00 -52.50
N CYS A 265 -35.00 -25.33 -52.44
CA CYS A 265 -34.32 -26.13 -53.47
C CYS A 265 -35.27 -26.91 -54.38
N GLU A 266 -36.51 -27.19 -53.94
CA GLU A 266 -37.53 -28.02 -54.61
C GLU A 266 -37.18 -29.52 -54.68
N HIS A 267 -36.17 -29.95 -53.92
CA HIS A 267 -35.80 -31.36 -53.70
C HIS A 267 -36.63 -31.93 -52.54
N ILE A 268 -36.65 -33.25 -52.36
CA ILE A 268 -37.30 -33.93 -51.22
C ILE A 268 -36.70 -33.41 -49.89
N LEU A 269 -37.56 -33.17 -48.90
CA LEU A 269 -37.19 -32.61 -47.60
C LEU A 269 -36.21 -33.50 -46.80
N ALA A 270 -34.96 -33.05 -46.65
CA ALA A 270 -33.94 -33.67 -45.81
C ALA A 270 -33.70 -32.85 -44.52
N ASP A 271 -33.86 -33.49 -43.35
CA ASP A 271 -33.97 -32.82 -42.04
C ASP A 271 -34.97 -31.65 -42.10
N PRO A 272 -36.28 -31.94 -42.30
CA PRO A 272 -37.30 -30.92 -42.43
C PRO A 272 -37.45 -30.11 -41.14
N VAL A 273 -37.55 -28.80 -41.32
CA VAL A 273 -37.95 -27.84 -40.30
C VAL A 273 -39.12 -26.99 -40.80
N GLU A 274 -40.02 -26.71 -39.86
CA GLU A 274 -41.17 -25.84 -40.03
C GLU A 274 -40.86 -24.46 -39.41
N THR A 275 -41.20 -23.40 -40.13
CA THR A 275 -41.16 -22.03 -39.60
C THR A 275 -42.43 -21.69 -38.82
N THR A 276 -42.40 -20.64 -38.00
CA THR A 276 -43.60 -20.06 -37.35
C THR A 276 -44.75 -19.80 -38.33
N CYS A 277 -44.43 -19.36 -39.54
CA CYS A 277 -45.37 -19.19 -40.64
C CYS A 277 -45.69 -20.48 -41.44
N LYS A 278 -45.51 -21.67 -40.83
CA LYS A 278 -45.86 -23.01 -41.34
C LYS A 278 -45.26 -23.41 -42.70
N HIS A 279 -44.13 -22.81 -43.10
CA HIS A 279 -43.43 -23.18 -44.33
C HIS A 279 -42.31 -24.20 -44.04
N LEU A 280 -42.20 -25.21 -44.91
CA LEU A 280 -41.28 -26.34 -44.76
C LEU A 280 -39.98 -26.16 -45.57
N PHE A 281 -38.84 -26.44 -44.93
CA PHE A 281 -37.51 -26.38 -45.54
C PHE A 281 -36.57 -27.47 -45.02
N CYS A 282 -35.58 -27.88 -45.82
CA CYS A 282 -34.42 -28.61 -45.28
C CYS A 282 -33.64 -27.69 -44.33
N ARG A 283 -33.25 -28.16 -43.13
CA ARG A 283 -32.55 -27.32 -42.12
C ARG A 283 -31.31 -26.63 -42.67
N VAL A 284 -30.53 -27.34 -43.51
CA VAL A 284 -29.33 -26.79 -44.16
C VAL A 284 -29.68 -25.65 -45.11
N CYS A 285 -30.74 -25.79 -45.91
CA CYS A 285 -31.17 -24.77 -46.88
C CYS A 285 -31.63 -23.48 -46.18
N ILE A 286 -32.51 -23.58 -45.17
CA ILE A 286 -33.02 -22.39 -44.47
C ILE A 286 -31.90 -21.69 -43.68
N LEU A 287 -31.01 -22.42 -43.00
CA LEU A 287 -29.90 -21.82 -42.25
C LEU A 287 -28.85 -21.16 -43.16
N LYS A 288 -28.64 -21.64 -44.39
CA LYS A 288 -27.84 -20.92 -45.41
C LYS A 288 -28.55 -19.64 -45.86
N CYS A 289 -29.85 -19.70 -46.17
CA CYS A 289 -30.61 -18.53 -46.60
C CYS A 289 -30.72 -17.43 -45.53
N LEU A 290 -31.02 -17.77 -44.27
CA LEU A 290 -31.12 -16.79 -43.17
C LEU A 290 -29.79 -16.05 -42.91
N LYS A 291 -28.64 -16.72 -43.11
CA LYS A 291 -27.31 -16.07 -43.01
C LYS A 291 -27.04 -15.04 -44.10
N VAL A 292 -27.68 -15.15 -45.26
CA VAL A 292 -27.43 -14.29 -46.44
C VAL A 292 -28.53 -13.23 -46.63
N MET A 293 -29.77 -13.52 -46.20
CA MET A 293 -30.93 -12.64 -46.37
C MET A 293 -31.46 -12.02 -45.07
N GLY A 294 -30.89 -12.36 -43.92
CA GLY A 294 -31.38 -11.95 -42.60
C GLY A 294 -32.54 -12.81 -42.09
N SER A 295 -33.08 -12.42 -40.93
CA SER A 295 -34.07 -13.19 -40.14
C SER A 295 -35.50 -13.15 -40.70
N TYR A 296 -35.68 -13.52 -41.98
CA TYR A 296 -36.97 -13.54 -42.66
C TYR A 296 -37.18 -14.84 -43.44
N CYS A 297 -38.40 -15.37 -43.40
CA CYS A 297 -38.78 -16.59 -44.12
C CYS A 297 -38.62 -16.39 -45.65
N PRO A 298 -37.88 -17.26 -46.37
CA PRO A 298 -37.73 -17.21 -47.83
C PRO A 298 -39.02 -17.13 -48.64
N SER A 299 -40.09 -17.78 -48.20
CA SER A 299 -41.33 -17.92 -48.97
C SER A 299 -42.28 -16.73 -48.82
N CYS A 300 -42.46 -16.22 -47.59
CA CYS A 300 -43.45 -15.20 -47.27
C CYS A 300 -42.87 -13.92 -46.62
N ARG A 301 -41.56 -13.87 -46.36
CA ARG A 301 -40.84 -12.80 -45.64
C ARG A 301 -41.31 -12.50 -44.21
N TYR A 302 -42.11 -13.37 -43.60
CA TYR A 302 -42.44 -13.28 -42.17
C TYR A 302 -41.16 -13.36 -41.31
N PRO A 303 -41.03 -12.60 -40.20
CA PRO A 303 -39.88 -12.69 -39.31
C PRO A 303 -39.62 -14.12 -38.81
N CYS A 304 -38.39 -14.58 -38.96
CA CYS A 304 -38.01 -15.97 -38.65
C CYS A 304 -36.56 -16.01 -38.17
N PHE A 305 -36.35 -16.28 -36.88
CA PHE A 305 -35.03 -16.46 -36.31
C PHE A 305 -34.67 -17.96 -36.27
N PRO A 306 -33.38 -18.33 -36.27
CA PRO A 306 -32.96 -19.74 -36.15
C PRO A 306 -33.43 -20.45 -34.87
N THR A 307 -33.84 -19.70 -33.84
CA THR A 307 -34.47 -20.20 -32.61
C THR A 307 -35.91 -20.68 -32.79
N ASP A 308 -36.56 -20.29 -33.88
CA ASP A 308 -38.01 -20.41 -34.07
C ASP A 308 -38.35 -21.53 -35.09
N LEU A 309 -37.33 -22.26 -35.54
CA LEU A 309 -37.43 -23.41 -36.44
C LEU A 309 -37.78 -24.68 -35.64
N VAL A 310 -38.99 -25.20 -35.84
CA VAL A 310 -39.52 -26.37 -35.15
C VAL A 310 -39.39 -27.61 -36.06
N SER A 311 -39.45 -28.82 -35.50
CA SER A 311 -39.60 -30.04 -36.31
C SER A 311 -41.08 -30.25 -36.64
N PRO A 312 -41.45 -30.61 -37.89
CA PRO A 312 -42.85 -30.89 -38.23
C PRO A 312 -43.47 -32.01 -37.39
N VAL A 313 -44.80 -32.09 -37.42
CA VAL A 313 -45.56 -33.13 -36.72
C VAL A 313 -45.11 -34.55 -37.11
N LYS A 314 -45.03 -35.45 -36.12
CA LYS A 314 -44.50 -36.82 -36.30
C LYS A 314 -45.21 -37.63 -37.39
N SER A 315 -46.50 -37.40 -37.61
CA SER A 315 -47.28 -38.02 -38.68
C SER A 315 -46.74 -37.65 -40.07
N PHE A 316 -46.46 -36.36 -40.33
CA PHE A 316 -45.83 -35.91 -41.57
C PHE A 316 -44.44 -36.54 -41.77
N LEU A 317 -43.63 -36.61 -40.71
CA LEU A 317 -42.32 -37.27 -40.76
C LEU A 317 -42.43 -38.77 -41.06
N SER A 318 -43.46 -39.45 -40.52
CA SER A 318 -43.73 -40.87 -40.82
C SER A 318 -44.11 -41.08 -42.28
N ILE A 319 -45.00 -40.23 -42.82
CA ILE A 319 -45.42 -40.27 -44.23
C ILE A 319 -44.20 -40.03 -45.12
N LEU A 320 -43.42 -38.98 -44.87
CA LEU A 320 -42.21 -38.64 -45.62
C LEU A 320 -41.19 -39.79 -45.65
N ASN A 321 -40.96 -40.46 -44.51
CA ASN A 321 -40.04 -41.59 -44.42
C ASN A 321 -40.56 -42.88 -45.08
N SER A 322 -41.88 -43.00 -45.31
CA SER A 322 -42.52 -44.14 -45.97
C SER A 322 -42.58 -44.05 -47.49
N LEU A 323 -42.29 -42.88 -48.09
CA LEU A 323 -42.27 -42.70 -49.54
C LEU A 323 -41.29 -43.67 -50.19
N ALA A 324 -41.74 -44.41 -51.21
CA ALA A 324 -40.87 -45.23 -52.04
C ALA A 324 -40.03 -44.34 -52.97
N VAL A 325 -38.72 -44.53 -52.94
CA VAL A 325 -37.77 -43.92 -53.88
C VAL A 325 -37.04 -45.01 -54.64
N THR A 326 -36.89 -44.84 -55.95
CA THR A 326 -36.04 -45.69 -56.78
C THR A 326 -34.58 -45.34 -56.54
N CYS A 327 -33.66 -46.30 -56.70
CA CYS A 327 -32.24 -45.97 -56.63
C CYS A 327 -31.78 -45.26 -57.92
N PRO A 328 -31.12 -44.09 -57.85
CA PRO A 328 -30.57 -43.41 -59.02
C PRO A 328 -29.16 -43.92 -59.40
N VAL A 329 -28.67 -44.97 -58.74
CA VAL A 329 -27.40 -45.64 -59.06
C VAL A 329 -27.64 -46.55 -60.27
N LYS A 330 -26.72 -46.55 -61.23
CA LYS A 330 -26.81 -47.44 -62.40
C LYS A 330 -26.86 -48.90 -61.95
N ASP A 331 -27.61 -49.69 -62.71
CA ASP A 331 -27.79 -51.14 -62.50
C ASP A 331 -28.51 -51.52 -61.19
N CYS A 332 -29.15 -50.56 -60.51
CA CYS A 332 -29.98 -50.80 -59.33
C CYS A 332 -31.40 -50.22 -59.49
N GLN A 333 -32.40 -51.08 -59.61
CA GLN A 333 -33.83 -50.69 -59.74
C GLN A 333 -34.67 -50.98 -58.47
N GLU A 334 -34.05 -51.19 -57.31
CA GLU A 334 -34.80 -51.39 -56.07
C GLU A 334 -35.59 -50.13 -55.66
N GLU A 335 -36.88 -50.33 -55.32
CA GLU A 335 -37.69 -49.36 -54.59
C GLU A 335 -37.45 -49.48 -53.09
N VAL A 336 -36.99 -48.40 -52.46
CA VAL A 336 -36.67 -48.38 -51.03
C VAL A 336 -37.40 -47.22 -50.36
N SER A 337 -37.95 -47.43 -49.15
CA SER A 337 -38.58 -46.33 -48.43
C SER A 337 -37.53 -45.28 -48.02
N LEU A 338 -37.86 -43.99 -48.14
CA LEU A 338 -36.92 -42.87 -47.93
C LEU A 338 -36.16 -42.96 -46.60
N GLY A 339 -36.82 -43.40 -45.51
CA GLY A 339 -36.19 -43.60 -44.20
C GLY A 339 -35.17 -44.74 -44.12
N LYS A 340 -35.19 -45.70 -45.07
CA LYS A 340 -34.24 -46.82 -45.20
C LYS A 340 -33.19 -46.60 -46.30
N TYR A 341 -33.44 -45.67 -47.23
CA TYR A 341 -32.59 -45.41 -48.40
C TYR A 341 -31.10 -45.21 -48.05
N CYS A 342 -30.78 -44.57 -46.92
CA CYS A 342 -29.40 -44.40 -46.45
C CYS A 342 -28.66 -45.72 -46.13
N HIS A 343 -29.37 -46.78 -45.73
CA HIS A 343 -28.78 -48.11 -45.58
C HIS A 343 -28.63 -48.83 -46.92
N HIS A 344 -29.59 -48.71 -47.84
CA HIS A 344 -29.45 -49.24 -49.20
C HIS A 344 -28.28 -48.59 -49.97
N LEU A 345 -28.06 -47.27 -49.81
CA LEU A 345 -26.85 -46.60 -50.29
C LEU A 345 -25.54 -47.16 -49.71
N SER A 346 -25.58 -47.84 -48.57
CA SER A 346 -24.40 -48.44 -47.93
C SER A 346 -24.05 -49.84 -48.47
N SER A 347 -24.93 -50.47 -49.25
CA SER A 347 -24.64 -51.73 -49.98
C SER A 347 -23.91 -51.50 -51.31
N HIS A 348 -24.04 -50.32 -51.91
CA HIS A 348 -23.35 -49.93 -53.15
C HIS A 348 -21.88 -49.56 -52.86
N LYS A 349 -20.98 -50.54 -52.97
CA LYS A 349 -19.61 -50.42 -52.44
C LYS A 349 -18.65 -49.52 -53.22
N ASP A 350 -18.86 -49.35 -54.52
CA ASP A 350 -17.80 -48.88 -55.45
C ASP A 350 -18.06 -47.52 -56.12
N VAL A 351 -18.63 -46.55 -55.40
CA VAL A 351 -18.57 -45.12 -55.77
C VAL A 351 -18.09 -44.26 -54.59
N LYS A 352 -16.83 -44.45 -54.18
CA LYS A 352 -16.18 -43.64 -53.12
C LYS A 352 -15.72 -42.25 -53.56
N GLU A 353 -16.25 -41.70 -54.66
CA GLU A 353 -15.75 -40.44 -55.23
C GLU A 353 -16.83 -39.49 -55.76
N GLN A 354 -17.97 -39.40 -55.05
CA GLN A 354 -18.78 -38.17 -55.11
C GLN A 354 -19.50 -37.87 -53.79
N GLU A 355 -19.23 -36.69 -53.23
CA GLU A 355 -19.53 -36.36 -51.83
C GLU A 355 -21.03 -36.11 -51.55
N GLY A 356 -21.64 -37.04 -50.80
CA GLY A 356 -22.99 -36.92 -50.24
C GLY A 356 -23.02 -36.74 -48.71
N TYR A 357 -22.08 -35.97 -48.14
CA TYR A 357 -21.97 -35.81 -46.68
C TYR A 357 -23.19 -35.09 -46.05
N VAL A 358 -24.14 -35.89 -45.55
CA VAL A 358 -25.14 -35.43 -44.57
C VAL A 358 -24.40 -35.06 -43.29
N TYR A 359 -24.36 -33.77 -42.95
CA TYR A 359 -23.75 -33.28 -41.71
C TYR A 359 -24.58 -33.72 -40.49
N VAL A 360 -24.30 -34.92 -39.98
CA VAL A 360 -24.82 -35.37 -38.69
C VAL A 360 -24.08 -34.62 -37.59
N ASN A 361 -24.78 -33.72 -36.91
CA ASN A 361 -24.26 -33.06 -35.72
C ASN A 361 -24.02 -34.10 -34.62
N LYS A 362 -22.75 -34.48 -34.40
CA LYS A 362 -22.32 -35.45 -33.36
C LYS A 362 -22.56 -34.96 -31.92
N GLY A 363 -23.19 -33.80 -31.74
CA GLY A 363 -23.46 -33.18 -30.46
C GLY A 363 -22.21 -32.60 -29.81
N GLY A 364 -22.14 -32.68 -28.48
CA GLY A 364 -21.09 -32.08 -27.67
C GLY A 364 -21.54 -30.80 -26.94
N ARG A 365 -20.94 -30.56 -25.77
CA ARG A 365 -21.26 -29.41 -24.93
C ARG A 365 -20.82 -28.11 -25.63
N PRO A 366 -21.69 -27.07 -25.71
CA PRO A 366 -21.33 -25.77 -26.27
C PRO A 366 -20.05 -25.21 -25.64
N ARG A 367 -19.10 -24.77 -26.48
CA ARG A 367 -17.81 -24.23 -26.04
C ARG A 367 -18.03 -22.95 -25.22
N GLN A 368 -17.77 -23.03 -23.92
CA GLN A 368 -17.83 -21.88 -23.03
C GLN A 368 -16.67 -20.90 -23.30
N HIS A 369 -16.91 -19.62 -22.99
CA HIS A 369 -15.90 -18.57 -23.04
C HIS A 369 -14.76 -18.85 -22.05
N LEU A 370 -13.52 -18.49 -22.40
CA LEU A 370 -12.33 -18.88 -21.64
C LEU A 370 -12.35 -18.35 -20.19
N LEU A 371 -12.91 -17.16 -19.96
CA LEU A 371 -12.99 -16.52 -18.65
C LEU A 371 -14.07 -17.12 -17.72
N SER A 372 -15.02 -17.90 -18.23
CA SER A 372 -16.06 -18.59 -17.42
C SER A 372 -15.76 -20.07 -17.17
N LEU A 373 -14.53 -20.51 -17.46
CA LEU A 373 -14.03 -21.86 -17.20
C LEU A 373 -13.22 -21.93 -15.89
N THR A 374 -13.26 -23.08 -15.23
CA THR A 374 -12.38 -23.36 -14.08
C THR A 374 -10.92 -23.53 -14.54
N ARG A 375 -9.95 -23.32 -13.64
CA ARG A 375 -8.50 -23.44 -13.95
C ARG A 375 -8.12 -24.78 -14.63
N ARG A 376 -8.77 -25.90 -14.27
CA ARG A 376 -8.54 -27.21 -14.91
C ARG A 376 -9.03 -27.24 -16.37
N ALA A 377 -10.20 -26.65 -16.64
CA ALA A 377 -10.73 -26.54 -17.99
C ALA A 377 -9.95 -25.53 -18.85
N GLN A 378 -9.48 -24.42 -18.26
CA GLN A 378 -8.56 -23.48 -18.92
C GLN A 378 -7.22 -24.15 -19.27
N LYS A 379 -6.58 -24.86 -18.32
CA LYS A 379 -5.33 -25.63 -18.54
C LYS A 379 -5.47 -26.64 -19.67
N HIS A 380 -6.63 -27.30 -19.81
CA HIS A 380 -6.89 -28.22 -20.91
C HIS A 380 -7.13 -27.49 -22.24
N ARG A 381 -7.95 -26.42 -22.25
CA ARG A 381 -8.25 -25.64 -23.46
C ARG A 381 -7.08 -24.84 -24.02
N LEU A 382 -6.04 -24.59 -23.21
CA LEU A 382 -4.80 -23.91 -23.58
C LEU A 382 -3.59 -24.84 -23.58
N ARG A 383 -3.78 -26.17 -23.56
CA ARG A 383 -2.66 -27.15 -23.46
C ARG A 383 -1.61 -26.91 -24.54
N ASP A 384 -2.06 -26.84 -25.78
CA ASP A 384 -1.18 -26.93 -26.94
C ASP A 384 -0.49 -25.59 -27.20
N LEU A 385 -1.20 -24.47 -27.01
CA LEU A 385 -0.62 -23.13 -26.96
C LEU A 385 0.39 -22.99 -25.81
N LYS A 386 0.14 -23.59 -24.63
CA LYS A 386 1.12 -23.58 -23.54
C LYS A 386 2.38 -24.38 -23.92
N LEU A 387 2.26 -25.48 -24.66
CA LEU A 387 3.42 -26.23 -25.15
C LEU A 387 4.21 -25.42 -26.18
N GLN A 388 3.54 -24.71 -27.09
CA GLN A 388 4.17 -23.80 -28.05
C GLN A 388 4.93 -22.66 -27.35
N VAL A 389 4.31 -21.97 -26.37
CA VAL A 389 4.97 -20.89 -25.61
C VAL A 389 6.14 -21.41 -24.77
N LYS A 390 6.06 -22.64 -24.24
CA LYS A 390 7.22 -23.29 -23.59
C LYS A 390 8.34 -23.55 -24.58
N ALA A 391 8.06 -24.19 -25.71
CA ALA A 391 9.06 -24.50 -26.74
C ALA A 391 9.66 -23.26 -27.43
N PHE A 392 8.96 -22.12 -27.38
CA PHE A 392 9.52 -20.81 -27.76
C PHE A 392 10.47 -20.29 -26.67
N ALA A 393 10.01 -20.20 -25.42
CA ALA A 393 10.83 -19.70 -24.31
C ALA A 393 12.10 -20.55 -24.11
N GLU A 394 12.01 -21.87 -24.28
CA GLU A 394 13.12 -22.83 -24.21
C GLU A 394 14.15 -22.71 -25.35
N LYS A 395 13.83 -21.96 -26.41
CA LYS A 395 14.74 -21.70 -27.55
C LYS A 395 15.36 -20.32 -27.53
N GLU A 396 14.54 -19.29 -27.29
CA GLU A 396 14.95 -17.88 -27.43
C GLU A 396 15.30 -17.23 -26.07
N GLU A 397 14.68 -17.68 -24.98
CA GLU A 397 14.58 -16.91 -23.71
C GLU A 397 15.01 -17.76 -22.48
N GLY A 398 15.90 -18.74 -22.69
CA GLY A 398 16.45 -19.61 -21.63
C GLY A 398 15.43 -20.45 -20.83
N GLY A 399 14.16 -20.48 -21.26
CA GLY A 399 13.06 -21.12 -20.56
C GLY A 399 12.19 -20.21 -19.69
N ASP A 400 12.36 -18.87 -19.66
CA ASP A 400 11.51 -17.98 -18.85
C ASP A 400 10.11 -17.75 -19.45
N VAL A 401 9.27 -18.76 -19.30
CA VAL A 401 7.84 -18.73 -19.62
C VAL A 401 7.08 -17.62 -18.88
N LYS A 402 7.54 -17.17 -17.70
CA LYS A 402 6.85 -16.15 -16.91
C LYS A 402 7.00 -14.79 -17.60
N SER A 403 8.23 -14.38 -17.91
CA SER A 403 8.48 -13.09 -18.58
C SER A 403 7.90 -13.08 -19.99
N VAL A 404 8.07 -14.15 -20.77
CA VAL A 404 7.44 -14.29 -22.11
C VAL A 404 5.91 -14.13 -22.03
N CYS A 405 5.22 -14.81 -21.10
CA CYS A 405 3.77 -14.65 -20.96
C CYS A 405 3.32 -13.25 -20.51
N LEU A 406 4.13 -12.55 -19.71
CA LEU A 406 3.84 -11.19 -19.25
C LEU A 406 4.01 -10.18 -20.39
N THR A 407 5.13 -10.25 -21.13
CA THR A 407 5.41 -9.40 -22.30
C THR A 407 4.36 -9.61 -23.40
N LEU A 408 3.97 -10.86 -23.69
CA LEU A 408 2.88 -11.14 -24.64
C LEU A 408 1.54 -10.51 -24.21
N PHE A 409 1.24 -10.45 -22.91
CA PHE A 409 0.02 -9.82 -22.42
C PHE A 409 0.10 -8.29 -22.44
N LEU A 410 1.26 -7.70 -22.13
CA LEU A 410 1.51 -6.26 -22.30
C LEU A 410 1.34 -5.80 -23.75
N LEU A 411 1.95 -6.52 -24.70
CA LEU A 411 1.82 -6.23 -26.13
C LEU A 411 0.35 -6.36 -26.59
N ALA A 412 -0.37 -7.36 -26.08
CA ALA A 412 -1.80 -7.52 -26.36
C ALA A 412 -2.68 -6.41 -25.78
N LEU A 413 -2.35 -5.84 -24.61
CA LEU A 413 -3.04 -4.69 -24.03
C LEU A 413 -2.71 -3.39 -24.78
N ARG A 414 -1.44 -3.16 -25.12
CA ARG A 414 -1.02 -2.01 -25.94
C ARG A 414 -1.63 -2.04 -27.35
N ALA A 415 -1.68 -3.21 -28.00
CA ALA A 415 -2.35 -3.38 -29.29
C ALA A 415 -3.90 -3.21 -29.25
N ARG A 416 -4.48 -3.13 -28.05
CA ARG A 416 -5.90 -2.77 -27.82
C ARG A 416 -6.10 -1.33 -27.35
N ASN A 417 -5.02 -0.56 -27.24
CA ASN A 417 -4.98 0.78 -26.65
C ASN A 417 -5.40 0.81 -25.17
N GLU A 418 -5.32 -0.32 -24.45
CA GLU A 418 -5.66 -0.43 -23.02
C GLU A 418 -4.48 0.04 -22.13
N HIS A 419 -3.85 1.17 -22.47
CA HIS A 419 -2.58 1.65 -21.90
C HIS A 419 -2.53 1.59 -20.37
N ARG A 420 -3.52 2.15 -19.68
CA ARG A 420 -3.58 2.15 -18.21
C ARG A 420 -3.47 0.74 -17.59
N GLN A 421 -4.01 -0.29 -18.26
CA GLN A 421 -3.89 -1.68 -17.80
C GLN A 421 -2.51 -2.28 -18.11
N ALA A 422 -1.86 -1.86 -19.19
CA ALA A 422 -0.46 -2.20 -19.46
C ALA A 422 0.46 -1.53 -18.44
N ASP A 423 0.23 -0.27 -18.08
CA ASP A 423 1.01 0.48 -17.09
C ASP A 423 0.82 -0.10 -15.68
N GLU A 424 -0.42 -0.47 -15.30
CA GLU A 424 -0.72 -1.25 -14.07
C GLU A 424 0.02 -2.60 -14.04
N LEU A 425 0.16 -3.26 -15.19
CA LEU A 425 0.86 -4.55 -15.31
C LEU A 425 2.40 -4.39 -15.30
N GLU A 426 2.96 -3.36 -15.95
CA GLU A 426 4.39 -3.02 -15.86
C GLU A 426 4.78 -2.63 -14.44
N ALA A 427 3.94 -1.88 -13.72
CA ALA A 427 4.14 -1.62 -12.30
C ALA A 427 4.18 -2.93 -11.49
N ILE A 428 3.29 -3.89 -11.76
CA ILE A 428 3.33 -5.21 -11.10
C ILE A 428 4.60 -6.00 -11.48
N MET A 429 5.07 -5.93 -12.72
CA MET A 429 6.30 -6.58 -13.17
C MET A 429 7.55 -5.99 -12.50
N GLN A 430 7.58 -4.67 -12.31
CA GLN A 430 8.64 -3.96 -11.58
C GLN A 430 8.51 -4.05 -10.05
N GLY A 431 7.58 -4.85 -9.52
CA GLY A 431 7.33 -4.96 -8.07
C GLY A 431 6.61 -3.77 -7.43
N LYS A 432 6.31 -2.72 -8.20
CA LYS A 432 5.59 -1.48 -7.82
C LYS A 432 4.06 -1.65 -7.83
N GLY A 433 3.57 -2.89 -7.71
CA GLY A 433 2.13 -3.19 -7.71
C GLY A 433 1.42 -2.80 -6.40
N SER A 434 0.10 -2.99 -6.33
CA SER A 434 -0.71 -2.64 -5.13
C SER A 434 -0.43 -3.46 -3.84
N GLY A 435 0.55 -4.36 -3.87
CA GLY A 435 1.07 -5.07 -2.69
C GLY A 435 2.46 -4.56 -2.37
N LEU A 436 2.64 -3.97 -1.18
CA LEU A 436 3.89 -3.37 -0.74
C LEU A 436 5.00 -4.45 -0.61
N PRO A 437 6.27 -4.14 -0.92
CA PRO A 437 7.38 -5.05 -0.67
C PRO A 437 7.51 -5.46 0.82
N PRO A 438 8.08 -6.65 1.12
CA PRO A 438 8.30 -7.09 2.51
C PRO A 438 9.15 -6.12 3.33
N ALA A 439 10.19 -5.53 2.75
CA ALA A 439 11.04 -4.53 3.42
C ALA A 439 10.26 -3.26 3.80
N VAL A 440 9.46 -2.70 2.88
CA VAL A 440 8.57 -1.56 3.16
C VAL A 440 7.55 -1.90 4.26
N CYS A 441 7.03 -3.13 4.25
CA CYS A 441 6.16 -3.63 5.32
C CYS A 441 6.86 -3.77 6.68
N LEU A 442 8.14 -4.15 6.70
CA LEU A 442 8.97 -4.23 7.89
C LEU A 442 9.26 -2.83 8.45
N ALA A 443 9.74 -1.90 7.62
CA ALA A 443 9.99 -0.51 7.99
C ALA A 443 8.73 0.17 8.55
N ILE A 444 7.56 -0.01 7.91
CA ILE A 444 6.28 0.47 8.45
C ILE A 444 6.00 -0.12 9.84
N ARG A 445 6.17 -1.43 10.03
CA ARG A 445 5.93 -2.09 11.33
C ARG A 445 6.85 -1.50 12.41
N VAL A 446 8.14 -1.42 12.15
CA VAL A 446 9.16 -1.00 13.12
C VAL A 446 9.01 0.48 13.46
N ASN A 447 9.02 1.37 12.46
CA ASN A 447 9.03 2.83 12.69
C ASN A 447 7.70 3.36 13.25
N THR A 448 6.62 2.58 13.19
CA THR A 448 5.35 2.87 13.90
C THR A 448 5.20 2.13 15.24
N PHE A 449 6.22 1.37 15.65
CA PHE A 449 6.30 0.59 16.89
C PHE A 449 5.18 -0.47 17.03
N LEU A 450 4.73 -1.06 15.91
CA LEU A 450 3.70 -2.09 15.91
C LEU A 450 4.27 -3.45 16.33
N SER A 451 3.70 -4.04 17.39
CA SER A 451 4.03 -5.41 17.77
C SER A 451 3.60 -6.39 16.67
N CYS A 452 4.25 -7.56 16.60
CA CYS A 452 3.91 -8.59 15.60
C CYS A 452 2.41 -8.94 15.61
N SER A 453 1.78 -8.99 16.79
CA SER A 453 0.36 -9.28 16.96
C SER A 453 -0.54 -8.13 16.48
N GLN A 454 -0.17 -6.87 16.75
CA GLN A 454 -0.88 -5.69 16.24
C GLN A 454 -0.80 -5.61 14.71
N TYR A 455 0.40 -5.79 14.15
CA TYR A 455 0.64 -5.84 12.71
C TYR A 455 -0.14 -6.98 12.05
N HIS A 456 -0.15 -8.19 12.63
CA HIS A 456 -0.92 -9.31 12.10
C HIS A 456 -2.43 -9.04 12.11
N LYS A 457 -2.96 -8.40 13.16
CA LYS A 457 -4.37 -7.97 13.22
C LYS A 457 -4.68 -6.96 12.11
N MET A 458 -3.82 -5.97 11.89
CA MET A 458 -3.94 -5.00 10.79
C MET A 458 -3.94 -5.69 9.42
N TYR A 459 -2.92 -6.52 9.14
CA TYR A 459 -2.79 -7.32 7.91
C TYR A 459 -4.06 -8.16 7.65
N ARG A 460 -4.55 -8.88 8.66
CA ARG A 460 -5.74 -9.75 8.54
C ARG A 460 -7.00 -8.95 8.23
N THR A 461 -7.23 -7.83 8.91
CA THR A 461 -8.40 -6.97 8.67
C THR A 461 -8.35 -6.33 7.29
N VAL A 462 -7.22 -5.72 6.89
CA VAL A 462 -7.08 -5.07 5.58
C VAL A 462 -7.26 -6.07 4.44
N LYS A 463 -6.66 -7.26 4.56
CA LYS A 463 -6.81 -8.33 3.57
C LYS A 463 -8.23 -8.90 3.49
N ALA A 464 -8.94 -8.98 4.61
CA ALA A 464 -10.34 -9.43 4.64
C ALA A 464 -11.31 -8.39 4.03
N VAL A 465 -11.12 -7.11 4.32
CA VAL A 465 -12.01 -6.03 3.84
C VAL A 465 -11.78 -5.70 2.36
N THR A 466 -10.52 -5.62 1.92
CA THR A 466 -10.19 -5.24 0.53
C THR A 466 -10.16 -6.42 -0.45
N GLY A 467 -10.09 -7.65 0.05
CA GLY A 467 -9.82 -8.85 -0.75
C GLY A 467 -8.41 -8.90 -1.38
N ARG A 468 -7.55 -7.89 -1.13
CA ARG A 468 -6.20 -7.76 -1.70
C ARG A 468 -5.13 -7.88 -0.62
N GLN A 469 -3.97 -8.45 -0.96
CA GLN A 469 -2.82 -8.50 -0.08
C GLN A 469 -1.96 -7.24 -0.28
N ILE A 470 -2.33 -6.15 0.40
CA ILE A 470 -1.58 -4.88 0.38
C ILE A 470 -0.34 -4.99 1.27
N PHE A 471 -0.54 -5.39 2.54
CA PHE A 471 0.54 -5.71 3.48
C PHE A 471 0.97 -7.17 3.32
N GLN A 472 2.22 -7.49 3.69
CA GLN A 472 2.78 -8.84 3.61
C GLN A 472 2.63 -9.62 4.93
N PRO A 473 2.53 -10.96 4.90
CA PRO A 473 2.43 -11.78 6.11
C PRO A 473 3.75 -11.80 6.91
N LEU A 474 3.65 -12.00 8.23
CA LEU A 474 4.80 -11.97 9.14
C LEU A 474 5.97 -12.88 8.74
N HIS A 475 5.74 -14.02 8.08
CA HIS A 475 6.84 -14.87 7.62
C HIS A 475 7.70 -14.21 6.53
N ALA A 476 7.11 -13.40 5.64
CA ALA A 476 7.85 -12.66 4.63
C ALA A 476 8.68 -11.53 5.26
N LEU A 477 8.15 -10.89 6.30
CA LEU A 477 8.89 -9.89 7.10
C LEU A 477 10.06 -10.57 7.84
N ARG A 478 9.87 -11.76 8.40
CA ARG A 478 10.95 -12.54 9.05
C ARG A 478 12.03 -13.05 8.10
N THR A 479 11.73 -13.19 6.81
CA THR A 479 12.76 -13.44 5.80
C THR A 479 13.49 -12.16 5.44
N ALA A 480 12.77 -11.04 5.30
CA ALA A 480 13.35 -9.73 4.98
C ALA A 480 14.18 -9.12 6.12
N GLU A 481 13.85 -9.39 7.39
CA GLU A 481 14.64 -8.88 8.52
C GLU A 481 16.04 -9.52 8.61
N LYS A 482 16.28 -10.65 7.93
CA LYS A 482 17.59 -11.33 7.96
C LYS A 482 18.71 -10.54 7.30
N SER A 483 18.45 -9.81 6.20
CA SER A 483 19.49 -9.08 5.48
C SER A 483 19.92 -7.77 6.17
N LEU A 484 19.23 -7.39 7.24
CA LEU A 484 19.49 -6.19 8.05
C LEU A 484 20.12 -6.55 9.41
N LEU A 485 20.35 -7.83 9.69
CA LEU A 485 20.89 -8.32 10.96
C LEU A 485 22.35 -8.77 10.81
N PRO A 486 23.17 -8.63 11.87
CA PRO A 486 24.51 -9.21 11.92
C PRO A 486 24.49 -10.71 11.63
N GLY A 487 25.51 -11.17 10.90
CA GLY A 487 25.63 -12.56 10.45
C GLY A 487 25.09 -12.86 9.04
N PHE A 488 24.72 -11.84 8.24
CA PHE A 488 24.21 -12.05 6.87
C PHE A 488 25.25 -11.81 5.75
N HIS A 489 26.08 -10.77 5.88
CA HIS A 489 27.01 -10.36 4.82
C HIS A 489 28.39 -11.01 5.00
N PRO A 490 29.08 -11.43 3.92
CA PRO A 490 30.46 -11.90 3.99
C PRO A 490 31.45 -10.74 4.15
N PHE A 491 32.55 -10.96 4.87
CA PHE A 491 33.61 -9.98 5.09
C PHE A 491 34.93 -10.66 5.45
N GLU A 492 36.04 -9.94 5.34
CA GLU A 492 37.38 -10.43 5.68
C GLU A 492 38.19 -9.37 6.43
N TRP A 493 39.05 -9.75 7.36
CA TRP A 493 39.96 -8.84 8.07
C TRP A 493 41.41 -9.11 7.68
N LYS A 494 42.17 -8.06 7.38
CA LYS A 494 43.60 -8.14 7.02
C LYS A 494 44.45 -7.18 7.89
N PRO A 495 45.33 -7.68 8.77
CA PRO A 495 45.52 -9.10 9.14
C PRO A 495 44.29 -9.69 9.87
N PRO A 496 44.14 -11.03 9.93
CA PRO A 496 43.10 -11.67 10.72
C PRO A 496 43.11 -11.21 12.19
N LEU A 497 41.93 -11.00 12.77
CA LEU A 497 41.77 -10.51 14.13
C LEU A 497 42.30 -11.53 15.16
N LYS A 498 43.10 -11.06 16.12
CA LYS A 498 43.57 -11.88 17.25
C LYS A 498 42.37 -12.29 18.11
N ASN A 499 42.30 -13.57 18.48
CA ASN A 499 41.29 -14.17 19.36
C ASN A 499 39.80 -14.05 18.89
N VAL A 500 39.54 -13.62 17.65
CA VAL A 500 38.18 -13.55 17.08
C VAL A 500 38.02 -14.61 15.99
N SER A 501 36.88 -15.29 15.94
CA SER A 501 36.59 -16.31 14.91
C SER A 501 36.36 -15.69 13.54
N SER A 502 36.96 -16.28 12.50
CA SER A 502 36.77 -15.88 11.10
C SER A 502 35.41 -16.24 10.52
N ASN A 503 34.51 -16.91 11.27
CA ASN A 503 33.15 -17.17 10.81
C ASN A 503 32.35 -15.87 10.71
N THR A 504 31.80 -15.56 9.54
CA THR A 504 30.99 -14.35 9.28
C THR A 504 29.51 -14.53 9.62
N GLU A 505 28.99 -15.76 9.71
CA GLU A 505 27.55 -16.08 9.91
C GLU A 505 27.08 -15.96 11.38
N VAL A 506 27.73 -15.12 12.19
CA VAL A 506 27.47 -14.99 13.64
C VAL A 506 26.48 -13.86 13.91
N GLY A 507 25.27 -14.24 14.34
CA GLY A 507 24.21 -13.31 14.76
C GLY A 507 24.22 -12.99 16.26
N ILE A 508 23.06 -13.09 16.90
CA ILE A 508 22.94 -12.90 18.36
C ILE A 508 23.57 -14.09 19.08
N ILE A 509 24.49 -13.80 20.00
CA ILE A 509 25.19 -14.75 20.86
C ILE A 509 24.89 -14.47 22.33
N ASP A 510 25.24 -15.44 23.20
CA ASP A 510 25.16 -15.23 24.64
C ASP A 510 26.23 -14.25 25.12
N GLY A 511 25.86 -13.30 25.98
CA GLY A 511 26.83 -12.38 26.58
C GLY A 511 27.80 -13.10 27.51
N LEU A 512 27.36 -14.19 28.15
CA LEU A 512 28.18 -15.05 29.01
C LEU A 512 29.38 -15.69 28.28
N SER A 513 29.39 -15.67 26.94
CA SER A 513 30.55 -15.99 26.09
C SER A 513 31.27 -17.33 26.36
N GLY A 514 30.62 -18.28 27.06
CA GLY A 514 31.16 -19.61 27.39
C GLY A 514 31.48 -19.85 28.87
N ILE A 515 31.22 -18.90 29.77
CA ILE A 515 31.30 -19.11 31.23
C ILE A 515 30.43 -20.32 31.63
N GLN A 516 30.98 -21.22 32.44
CA GLN A 516 30.28 -22.39 32.93
C GLN A 516 29.50 -22.05 34.21
N HIS A 517 28.30 -22.58 34.34
CA HIS A 517 27.50 -22.49 35.57
C HIS A 517 27.71 -23.75 36.41
N LEU A 518 28.93 -23.95 36.91
CA LEU A 518 29.19 -24.94 37.97
C LEU A 518 28.80 -24.36 39.33
N VAL A 519 28.47 -25.22 40.29
CA VAL A 519 28.04 -24.79 41.64
C VAL A 519 29.24 -24.35 42.49
N ASP A 520 30.45 -24.81 42.13
CA ASP A 520 31.71 -24.50 42.78
C ASP A 520 32.36 -23.19 42.27
N ASP A 521 31.90 -22.68 41.12
CA ASP A 521 32.36 -21.43 40.50
C ASP A 521 31.60 -20.20 41.04
N TYR A 522 32.08 -18.99 40.72
CA TYR A 522 31.40 -17.74 41.10
C TYR A 522 29.99 -17.64 40.47
N PRO A 523 28.93 -17.33 41.25
CA PRO A 523 27.55 -17.32 40.74
C PRO A 523 27.28 -16.13 39.82
N VAL A 524 27.36 -16.36 38.51
CA VAL A 524 27.06 -15.36 37.47
C VAL A 524 25.54 -15.21 37.27
N ASP A 525 24.89 -14.53 38.22
CA ASP A 525 23.45 -14.23 38.27
C ASP A 525 23.03 -13.09 37.31
N THR A 526 23.42 -13.21 36.03
CA THR A 526 23.02 -12.29 34.96
C THR A 526 22.45 -13.00 33.74
N ILE A 527 21.69 -12.27 32.92
CA ILE A 527 21.22 -12.69 31.60
C ILE A 527 21.65 -11.62 30.61
N ALA A 528 22.54 -12.00 29.69
CA ALA A 528 23.12 -11.11 28.70
C ALA A 528 22.97 -11.64 27.27
N LYS A 529 22.75 -10.76 26.30
CA LYS A 529 22.79 -11.06 24.86
C LYS A 529 23.53 -9.95 24.11
N ARG A 530 24.39 -10.35 23.18
CA ARG A 530 25.18 -9.42 22.37
C ARG A 530 25.26 -9.87 20.91
N PHE A 531 25.68 -8.96 20.04
CA PHE A 531 26.30 -9.35 18.77
C PHE A 531 27.83 -9.46 18.96
N ARG A 532 28.52 -10.11 18.02
CA ARG A 532 29.98 -9.97 17.87
C ARG A 532 30.27 -8.61 17.22
N TYR A 533 31.27 -7.88 17.71
CA TYR A 533 31.42 -6.46 17.39
C TYR A 533 31.68 -6.23 15.90
N ASP A 534 32.64 -6.95 15.31
CA ASP A 534 32.94 -6.91 13.87
C ASP A 534 31.71 -7.19 12.98
N ALA A 535 30.92 -8.22 13.29
CA ALA A 535 29.70 -8.57 12.55
C ALA A 535 28.62 -7.47 12.66
N ALA A 536 28.54 -6.77 13.80
CA ALA A 536 27.69 -5.60 13.97
C ALA A 536 28.19 -4.40 13.17
N LEU A 537 29.49 -4.12 13.15
CA LEU A 537 30.08 -3.05 12.34
C LEU A 537 29.82 -3.26 10.85
N VAL A 538 30.02 -4.47 10.35
CA VAL A 538 29.72 -4.85 8.96
C VAL A 538 28.25 -4.66 8.64
N SER A 539 27.34 -5.16 9.50
CA SER A 539 25.91 -5.00 9.29
C SER A 539 25.46 -3.53 9.33
N ALA A 540 26.13 -2.65 10.06
CA ALA A 540 25.86 -1.22 10.08
C ALA A 540 26.45 -0.49 8.86
N LEU A 541 27.61 -0.90 8.34
CA LEU A 541 28.18 -0.35 7.11
C LEU A 541 27.33 -0.69 5.88
N MET A 542 26.78 -1.91 5.80
CA MET A 542 25.88 -2.30 4.71
C MET A 542 24.50 -1.63 4.79
N ASP A 543 24.03 -1.27 5.99
CA ASP A 543 22.80 -0.48 6.20
C ASP A 543 22.94 0.96 5.65
N MET A 544 24.17 1.45 5.53
CA MET A 544 24.55 2.80 5.10
C MET A 544 25.24 2.82 3.71
N GLU A 545 25.11 1.75 2.92
CA GLU A 545 25.76 1.64 1.61
C GLU A 545 25.37 2.78 0.65
N GLU A 546 24.08 3.10 0.57
CA GLU A 546 23.55 4.18 -0.27
C GLU A 546 24.06 5.56 0.18
N ASP A 547 24.13 5.83 1.49
CA ASP A 547 24.63 7.09 2.04
C ASP A 547 26.13 7.31 1.70
N ILE A 548 26.93 6.25 1.73
CA ILE A 548 28.35 6.29 1.37
C ILE A 548 28.53 6.54 -0.14
N LEU A 549 27.68 5.95 -0.98
CA LEU A 549 27.68 6.16 -2.43
C LEU A 549 27.18 7.57 -2.82
N GLU A 550 26.15 8.08 -2.16
CA GLU A 550 25.68 9.46 -2.35
C GLU A 550 26.74 10.47 -1.87
N GLY A 551 27.42 10.20 -0.76
CA GLY A 551 28.55 10.99 -0.27
C GLY A 551 29.74 11.07 -1.25
N LEU A 552 30.13 9.96 -1.88
CA LEU A 552 31.17 9.94 -2.92
C LEU A 552 30.79 10.83 -4.12
N LYS A 553 29.54 10.67 -4.61
CA LYS A 553 28.98 11.47 -5.72
C LYS A 553 28.89 12.95 -5.39
N THR A 554 28.52 13.29 -4.15
CA THR A 554 28.43 14.68 -3.66
C THR A 554 29.79 15.38 -3.58
N HIS A 555 30.89 14.62 -3.58
CA HIS A 555 32.26 15.12 -3.55
C HIS A 555 33.03 14.91 -4.87
N ASP A 556 32.35 14.63 -5.98
CA ASP A 556 32.94 14.36 -7.31
C ASP A 556 34.01 13.25 -7.29
N LEU A 557 33.80 12.20 -6.47
CA LEU A 557 34.68 11.04 -6.35
C LEU A 557 34.10 9.82 -7.07
N ASP A 558 34.98 9.00 -7.65
CA ASP A 558 34.59 7.77 -8.35
C ASP A 558 33.88 6.76 -7.44
N ASP A 559 32.73 6.24 -7.88
CA ASP A 559 32.03 5.11 -7.24
C ASP A 559 32.95 3.90 -7.01
N TYR A 560 33.99 3.74 -7.85
CA TYR A 560 34.97 2.65 -7.82
C TYR A 560 36.07 2.82 -6.74
N LEU A 561 36.07 3.90 -5.96
CA LEU A 561 37.10 4.19 -4.95
C LEU A 561 37.13 3.15 -3.81
N LYS A 562 38.23 2.42 -3.68
CA LYS A 562 38.37 1.29 -2.73
C LYS A 562 38.78 1.69 -1.30
N GLY A 563 39.05 2.97 -1.05
CA GLY A 563 39.57 3.45 0.23
C GLY A 563 41.11 3.39 0.32
N PRO A 564 41.69 3.42 1.54
CA PRO A 564 41.05 3.17 2.82
C PRO A 564 40.07 4.26 3.27
N PHE A 565 38.91 3.83 3.75
CA PHE A 565 37.94 4.65 4.46
C PHE A 565 38.22 4.56 5.97
N THR A 566 38.22 5.68 6.68
CA THR A 566 38.36 5.75 8.13
C THR A 566 36.99 6.08 8.74
N VAL A 567 36.44 5.12 9.49
CA VAL A 567 35.14 5.20 10.16
C VAL A 567 35.36 5.60 11.62
N VAL A 568 34.76 6.72 12.05
CA VAL A 568 34.86 7.20 13.44
C VAL A 568 33.60 6.80 14.20
N ILE A 569 33.76 6.06 15.28
CA ILE A 569 32.68 5.44 16.05
C ILE A 569 32.61 6.10 17.43
N LYS A 570 31.43 6.62 17.80
CA LYS A 570 31.10 6.92 19.20
C LYS A 570 30.65 5.64 19.88
N GLU A 571 31.31 5.28 20.97
CA GLU A 571 30.89 4.20 21.86
C GLU A 571 30.17 4.78 23.08
N SER A 572 29.25 4.03 23.65
CA SER A 572 28.45 4.47 24.80
C SER A 572 28.00 3.29 25.64
N CYS A 573 28.17 3.39 26.96
CA CYS A 573 27.68 2.41 27.92
C CYS A 573 26.99 3.14 29.07
N ASP A 574 25.87 2.60 29.55
CA ASP A 574 25.04 3.26 30.57
C ASP A 574 24.20 2.25 31.38
N GLY A 575 23.90 2.62 32.63
CA GLY A 575 23.24 1.79 33.63
C GLY A 575 21.80 2.25 33.93
N MET A 576 20.86 1.30 33.86
CA MET A 576 19.43 1.53 33.98
C MET A 576 18.86 0.92 35.26
N GLY A 577 18.49 1.76 36.24
CA GLY A 577 17.67 1.34 37.38
C GLY A 577 16.19 1.08 37.04
N ASP A 578 15.42 0.55 37.99
CA ASP A 578 13.98 0.28 37.87
C ASP A 578 13.60 -0.64 36.68
N VAL A 579 14.39 -1.70 36.46
CA VAL A 579 14.18 -2.69 35.39
C VAL A 579 13.65 -3.99 36.00
N SER A 580 12.39 -3.97 36.41
CA SER A 580 11.76 -5.02 37.23
C SER A 580 12.06 -6.46 36.77
N GLU A 581 12.29 -7.38 37.71
CA GLU A 581 12.43 -8.80 37.40
C GLU A 581 11.12 -9.37 36.78
N LYS A 582 11.23 -10.49 36.07
CA LYS A 582 10.08 -11.28 35.59
C LYS A 582 10.07 -12.65 36.26
N HIS A 583 8.92 -13.08 36.77
CA HIS A 583 8.73 -14.47 37.20
C HIS A 583 8.99 -15.45 36.05
N GLY A 584 9.59 -16.60 36.37
CA GLY A 584 9.91 -17.67 35.43
C GLY A 584 11.22 -18.36 35.78
N CYS A 585 11.55 -19.43 35.04
CA CYS A 585 12.81 -20.15 35.20
C CYS A 585 14.02 -19.32 34.73
N GLY A 586 15.15 -19.47 35.42
CA GLY A 586 16.41 -18.74 35.21
C GLY A 586 17.06 -18.37 36.55
N PRO A 587 18.30 -17.85 36.55
CA PRO A 587 18.96 -17.31 37.74
C PRO A 587 18.14 -16.17 38.35
N ALA A 588 18.38 -15.82 39.62
CA ALA A 588 17.95 -14.53 40.14
C ALA A 588 18.65 -13.44 39.33
N VAL A 589 17.98 -12.33 39.01
CA VAL A 589 18.63 -11.22 38.27
C VAL A 589 18.32 -9.88 38.93
N PRO A 590 19.30 -8.96 39.00
CA PRO A 590 19.08 -7.64 39.61
C PRO A 590 18.03 -6.84 38.82
N GLU A 591 17.28 -5.97 39.51
CA GLU A 591 16.32 -5.04 38.86
C GLU A 591 17.00 -3.84 38.16
N LYS A 592 18.19 -4.09 37.61
CA LYS A 592 19.04 -3.17 36.87
C LYS A 592 19.41 -3.79 35.52
N ALA A 593 19.73 -2.95 34.54
CA ALA A 593 20.25 -3.40 33.26
C ALA A 593 21.36 -2.47 32.77
N VAL A 594 22.41 -3.01 32.17
CA VAL A 594 23.47 -2.24 31.52
C VAL A 594 23.35 -2.43 30.01
N ARG A 595 23.54 -1.35 29.24
CA ARG A 595 23.52 -1.40 27.77
C ARG A 595 24.74 -0.72 27.17
N PHE A 596 25.50 -1.51 26.41
CA PHE A 596 26.57 -1.05 25.53
C PHE A 596 26.02 -0.85 24.11
N SER A 597 26.38 0.26 23.46
CA SER A 597 25.87 0.66 22.14
C SER A 597 26.89 1.55 21.41
N PHE A 598 26.72 1.71 20.09
CA PHE A 598 27.60 2.55 19.28
C PHE A 598 26.84 3.34 18.21
N THR A 599 27.49 4.38 17.68
CA THR A 599 26.99 5.23 16.59
C THR A 599 28.15 5.54 15.64
N PHE A 600 27.91 5.43 14.32
CA PHE A 600 28.85 5.96 13.33
C PHE A 600 28.70 7.47 13.26
N MET A 601 29.78 8.19 13.54
CA MET A 601 29.78 9.65 13.65
C MET A 601 30.16 10.28 12.31
N SER A 602 31.21 9.75 11.67
CA SER A 602 31.63 10.15 10.34
C SER A 602 32.41 9.05 9.63
N ILE A 603 32.43 9.11 8.29
CA ILE A 603 33.27 8.27 7.44
C ILE A 603 34.08 9.21 6.55
N VAL A 604 35.40 9.04 6.58
CA VAL A 604 36.38 9.89 5.89
C VAL A 604 37.17 9.04 4.91
N VAL A 605 37.54 9.58 3.75
CA VAL A 605 38.47 8.95 2.80
C VAL A 605 39.62 9.90 2.50
N ASP A 606 40.84 9.37 2.46
CA ASP A 606 42.02 10.15 2.13
C ASP A 606 42.27 10.11 0.62
N ASN A 607 42.22 11.27 -0.04
CA ASN A 607 42.46 11.41 -1.47
C ASN A 607 43.45 12.56 -1.73
N ASN A 608 44.56 12.28 -2.42
CA ASN A 608 45.58 13.27 -2.81
C ASN A 608 46.02 14.21 -1.66
N ASN A 609 46.36 13.63 -0.51
CA ASN A 609 46.73 14.30 0.75
C ASN A 609 45.65 15.23 1.34
N LYS A 610 44.38 15.02 1.00
CA LYS A 610 43.22 15.66 1.65
C LYS A 610 42.25 14.61 2.17
N SER A 611 41.91 14.71 3.45
CA SER A 611 40.88 13.89 4.10
C SER A 611 39.48 14.45 3.80
N VAL A 612 38.68 13.74 2.99
CA VAL A 612 37.33 14.15 2.58
C VAL A 612 36.29 13.38 3.41
N ARG A 613 35.36 14.10 4.05
CA ARG A 613 34.30 13.51 4.88
C ARG A 613 33.11 13.10 4.02
N ILE A 614 33.00 11.80 3.73
CA ILE A 614 31.97 11.21 2.87
C ILE A 614 30.62 11.11 3.57
N PHE A 615 30.62 10.80 4.87
CA PHE A 615 29.42 10.74 5.70
C PHE A 615 29.65 11.48 7.02
N GLU A 616 28.59 12.11 7.54
CA GLU A 616 28.52 12.69 8.88
C GLU A 616 27.09 12.56 9.43
N GLU A 617 26.94 12.03 10.65
CA GLU A 617 25.61 11.89 11.26
C GLU A 617 25.07 13.25 11.67
N SER A 618 24.05 13.70 10.95
CA SER A 618 23.28 14.93 11.18
C SER A 618 22.71 15.13 12.59
N LYS A 619 22.49 14.06 13.36
CA LYS A 619 21.82 14.05 14.67
C LYS A 619 22.43 12.98 15.60
N PRO A 620 23.70 13.14 16.04
CA PRO A 620 24.45 12.10 16.74
C PRO A 620 23.96 11.79 18.18
N ASN A 621 22.88 12.45 18.61
CA ASN A 621 22.18 12.23 19.86
C ASN A 621 20.72 11.75 19.66
N SER A 622 20.38 11.22 18.48
CA SER A 622 19.07 10.64 18.20
C SER A 622 18.97 9.19 18.70
N GLU A 623 17.79 8.78 19.17
CA GLU A 623 17.53 7.36 19.47
C GLU A 623 17.53 6.44 18.23
N LEU A 624 17.64 6.99 17.02
CA LEU A 624 17.64 6.23 15.76
C LEU A 624 19.04 5.76 15.32
N CYS A 625 20.09 6.51 15.68
CA CYS A 625 21.48 6.24 15.27
C CYS A 625 22.30 5.47 16.34
N CYS A 626 21.70 5.18 17.50
CA CYS A 626 22.34 4.47 18.61
C CYS A 626 22.11 2.96 18.46
N LYS A 627 22.95 2.28 17.66
CA LYS A 627 22.85 0.84 17.38
C LYS A 627 23.24 0.04 18.65
N PRO A 628 22.36 -0.85 19.15
CA PRO A 628 22.63 -1.63 20.36
C PRO A 628 23.58 -2.80 20.08
N LEU A 629 24.59 -2.99 20.93
CA LEU A 629 25.59 -4.06 20.78
C LEU A 629 25.45 -5.17 21.83
N CYS A 630 25.24 -4.80 23.10
CA CYS A 630 25.06 -5.73 24.20
C CYS A 630 24.02 -5.22 25.20
N LEU A 631 23.14 -6.12 25.64
CA LEU A 631 22.16 -5.93 26.72
C LEU A 631 22.42 -6.95 27.81
N MET A 632 22.50 -6.51 29.07
CA MET A 632 22.62 -7.41 30.23
C MET A 632 21.72 -6.96 31.38
N LEU A 633 21.22 -7.90 32.17
CA LEU A 633 20.57 -7.64 33.46
C LEU A 633 21.62 -7.73 34.57
N ALA A 634 22.29 -6.62 34.84
CA ALA A 634 23.41 -6.50 35.79
C ALA A 634 23.34 -5.16 36.53
N ASP A 635 24.02 -5.06 37.67
CA ASP A 635 24.37 -3.77 38.27
C ASP A 635 25.56 -3.16 37.52
N GLU A 636 25.55 -1.86 37.29
CA GLU A 636 26.73 -1.10 36.84
C GLU A 636 27.84 -1.06 37.91
N SER A 637 27.49 -1.37 39.16
CA SER A 637 28.37 -1.32 40.34
C SER A 637 28.88 -2.70 40.79
N ASP A 638 28.61 -3.74 40.00
CA ASP A 638 29.12 -5.10 40.14
C ASP A 638 30.23 -5.27 39.11
N HIS A 639 31.47 -5.02 39.54
CA HIS A 639 32.61 -4.92 38.63
C HIS A 639 32.99 -6.28 38.06
N GLU A 640 32.83 -7.35 38.84
CA GLU A 640 33.03 -8.74 38.48
C GLU A 640 32.09 -9.16 37.34
N THR A 641 30.78 -8.94 37.48
CA THR A 641 29.81 -9.23 36.41
C THR A 641 30.02 -8.32 35.20
N LEU A 642 30.27 -7.01 35.42
CA LEU A 642 30.45 -6.05 34.33
C LEU A 642 31.67 -6.37 33.46
N THR A 643 32.82 -6.67 34.09
CA THR A 643 34.05 -7.06 33.38
C THR A 643 33.92 -8.41 32.68
N ALA A 644 33.25 -9.40 33.30
CA ALA A 644 33.02 -10.71 32.69
C ALA A 644 32.22 -10.62 31.38
N ILE A 645 31.19 -9.77 31.32
CA ILE A 645 30.33 -9.62 30.12
C ILE A 645 30.91 -8.64 29.09
N LEU A 646 31.63 -7.58 29.50
CA LEU A 646 32.17 -6.58 28.56
C LEU A 646 33.58 -6.91 28.03
N SER A 647 34.42 -7.64 28.77
CA SER A 647 35.79 -7.93 28.32
C SER A 647 35.91 -8.63 26.94
N PRO A 648 34.98 -9.49 26.49
CA PRO A 648 35.01 -10.01 25.11
C PRO A 648 34.83 -8.91 24.05
N LEU A 649 34.00 -7.90 24.31
CA LEU A 649 33.80 -6.77 23.39
C LEU A 649 35.04 -5.87 23.35
N VAL A 650 35.71 -5.67 24.48
CA VAL A 650 37.00 -4.93 24.54
C VAL A 650 38.08 -5.71 23.78
N ALA A 651 38.17 -7.03 23.95
CA ALA A 651 39.13 -7.85 23.19
C ALA A 651 38.87 -7.81 21.68
N GLU A 652 37.60 -7.89 21.26
CA GLU A 652 37.18 -7.70 19.85
C GLU A 652 37.58 -6.31 19.33
N ARG A 653 37.34 -5.24 20.12
CA ARG A 653 37.68 -3.83 19.80
C ARG A 653 39.18 -3.60 19.61
N GLU A 654 40.02 -4.05 20.55
CA GLU A 654 41.48 -3.85 20.49
C GLU A 654 42.13 -4.65 19.35
N ALA A 655 41.56 -5.81 18.99
CA ALA A 655 41.96 -6.53 17.79
C ALA A 655 41.63 -5.73 16.51
N MET A 656 40.44 -5.12 16.43
CA MET A 656 39.98 -4.37 15.25
C MET A 656 40.77 -3.08 14.98
N LYS A 657 41.23 -2.35 16.01
CA LYS A 657 42.06 -1.14 15.86
C LYS A 657 43.29 -1.35 14.96
N ASN A 658 43.85 -2.55 14.99
CA ASN A 658 45.12 -2.91 14.36
C ASN A 658 44.95 -3.62 13.00
N SER A 659 43.74 -3.61 12.43
CA SER A 659 43.41 -4.34 11.20
C SER A 659 42.55 -3.51 10.24
N VAL A 660 42.49 -3.96 8.98
CA VAL A 660 41.66 -3.38 7.92
C VAL A 660 40.56 -4.38 7.57
N LEU A 661 39.31 -3.94 7.67
CA LEU A 661 38.15 -4.69 7.19
C LEU A 661 38.05 -4.57 5.67
N ILE A 662 37.79 -5.67 4.99
CA ILE A 662 37.44 -5.74 3.57
C ILE A 662 35.98 -6.18 3.47
N LEU A 663 35.18 -5.35 2.80
CA LEU A 663 33.74 -5.51 2.65
C LEU A 663 33.34 -5.25 1.20
N GLU A 664 32.52 -6.11 0.62
CA GLU A 664 32.03 -5.94 -0.76
C GLU A 664 30.77 -5.06 -0.76
N MET A 665 30.86 -3.91 -1.43
CA MET A 665 29.76 -2.94 -1.55
C MET A 665 29.56 -2.65 -3.04
N SER A 666 28.35 -2.86 -3.54
CA SER A 666 27.97 -2.71 -4.95
C SER A 666 28.90 -3.45 -5.93
N GLY A 667 29.32 -4.66 -5.54
CA GLY A 667 30.23 -5.51 -6.33
C GLY A 667 31.71 -5.13 -6.24
N ILE A 668 32.09 -4.22 -5.35
CA ILE A 668 33.45 -3.68 -5.22
C ILE A 668 33.97 -3.92 -3.79
N PRO A 669 35.10 -4.63 -3.59
CA PRO A 669 35.73 -4.74 -2.28
C PRO A 669 36.35 -3.39 -1.87
N ARG A 670 35.83 -2.81 -0.79
CA ARG A 670 36.34 -1.58 -0.15
C ARG A 670 37.04 -1.90 1.17
N MET A 671 37.99 -1.04 1.55
CA MET A 671 38.83 -1.18 2.74
C MET A 671 38.42 -0.18 3.82
N PHE A 672 38.14 -0.65 5.03
CA PHE A 672 37.73 0.17 6.18
C PHE A 672 38.69 0.03 7.37
N LYS A 673 39.01 1.17 7.99
CA LYS A 673 39.71 1.30 9.28
C LYS A 673 38.77 1.93 10.30
N PHE A 674 38.94 1.60 11.58
CA PHE A 674 38.04 2.05 12.64
C PHE A 674 38.76 2.84 13.72
N VAL A 675 38.18 3.99 14.09
CA VAL A 675 38.61 4.82 15.22
C VAL A 675 37.50 4.82 16.26
N PHE A 676 37.70 4.02 17.31
CA PHE A 676 36.76 3.90 18.43
C PHE A 676 36.97 5.06 19.42
N ARG A 677 35.88 5.75 19.80
CA ARG A 677 35.90 6.87 20.73
C ARG A 677 34.87 6.65 21.84
N GLY A 678 35.35 6.19 22.99
CA GLY A 678 34.55 6.01 24.19
C GLY A 678 34.25 7.33 24.89
N THR A 679 33.16 8.01 24.50
CA THR A 679 32.74 9.32 25.05
C THR A 679 31.34 9.30 25.68
N GLY A 680 30.47 8.38 25.29
CA GLY A 680 29.09 8.31 25.77
C GLY A 680 28.93 7.56 27.10
N TYR A 681 29.73 7.95 28.10
CA TYR A 681 29.79 7.36 29.44
C TYR A 681 29.59 8.49 30.48
N ASP A 682 28.93 8.22 31.61
CA ASP A 682 28.80 9.18 32.70
C ASP A 682 30.07 9.25 33.58
N GLU A 683 30.20 10.23 34.47
CA GLU A 683 31.40 10.32 35.32
C GLU A 683 31.52 9.15 36.31
N LYS A 684 30.42 8.54 36.78
CA LYS A 684 30.52 7.36 37.65
C LYS A 684 31.18 6.22 36.89
N LEU A 685 30.63 5.84 35.73
CA LEU A 685 31.12 4.71 34.94
C LEU A 685 32.52 4.95 34.40
N VAL A 686 32.88 6.18 33.96
CA VAL A 686 34.27 6.51 33.56
C VAL A 686 35.25 6.25 34.70
N ARG A 687 34.94 6.69 35.93
CA ARG A 687 35.82 6.44 37.08
C ARG A 687 35.98 4.95 37.37
N GLU A 688 34.88 4.20 37.29
CA GLU A 688 34.82 2.76 37.58
C GLU A 688 35.56 1.90 36.55
N VAL A 689 35.54 2.24 35.25
CA VAL A 689 36.26 1.47 34.20
C VAL A 689 37.72 1.88 33.97
N GLU A 690 38.10 3.10 34.39
CA GLU A 690 39.49 3.63 34.36
C GLU A 690 40.20 3.47 35.72
N GLY A 691 39.64 2.72 36.67
CA GLY A 691 40.28 2.39 37.95
C GLY A 691 40.49 3.57 38.91
N LEU A 692 39.73 4.65 38.73
CA LEU A 692 39.79 5.87 39.53
C LEU A 692 38.87 5.77 40.76
N GLU A 693 39.25 6.43 41.85
CA GLU A 693 38.36 6.61 43.00
C GLU A 693 37.01 7.26 42.61
N ALA A 694 35.93 6.85 43.27
CA ALA A 694 34.57 7.35 43.03
C ALA A 694 34.45 8.89 43.21
N SER A 695 33.41 9.50 42.62
CA SER A 695 33.29 10.95 42.40
C SER A 695 33.35 11.86 43.64
N GLY A 696 33.27 11.30 44.85
CA GLY A 696 33.48 12.00 46.12
C GLY A 696 34.96 12.20 46.52
N SER A 697 35.89 11.51 45.86
CA SER A 697 37.36 11.58 46.06
C SER A 697 37.93 13.01 46.09
N ASN A 698 39.10 13.18 46.70
CA ASN A 698 39.86 14.43 46.62
C ASN A 698 40.33 14.74 45.18
N TYR A 699 40.56 13.75 44.31
CA TYR A 699 40.91 13.96 42.91
C TYR A 699 39.63 14.12 42.08
N ILE A 700 39.23 15.38 41.88
CA ILE A 700 37.90 15.74 41.38
C ILE A 700 37.74 15.57 39.87
N CYS A 701 38.84 15.51 39.13
CA CYS A 701 38.81 15.42 37.67
C CYS A 701 39.07 13.99 37.19
N THR A 702 38.58 13.69 36.00
CA THR A 702 38.91 12.47 35.23
C THR A 702 39.88 12.77 34.08
N LEU A 703 40.32 14.03 33.96
CA LEU A 703 41.12 14.56 32.85
C LEU A 703 42.49 15.05 33.34
N CYS A 704 42.55 15.58 34.56
CA CYS A 704 43.77 16.07 35.20
C CYS A 704 43.87 15.61 36.65
N ASP A 705 45.00 15.91 37.29
CA ASP A 705 45.35 15.42 38.62
C ASP A 705 45.01 16.37 39.78
N ALA A 706 44.30 17.46 39.48
CA ALA A 706 43.99 18.51 40.44
C ALA A 706 43.14 18.01 41.63
N THR A 707 43.56 18.38 42.84
CA THR A 707 42.82 18.11 44.08
C THR A 707 41.62 19.06 44.26
N ARG A 708 40.66 18.70 45.12
CA ARG A 708 39.46 19.52 45.36
C ARG A 708 39.78 20.92 45.91
N LEU A 709 40.85 21.03 46.70
CA LEU A 709 41.32 22.29 47.28
C LEU A 709 41.99 23.16 46.22
N GLU A 710 43.02 22.63 45.56
CA GLU A 710 43.75 23.25 44.46
C GLU A 710 42.83 23.75 43.34
N ALA A 711 41.92 22.90 42.88
CA ALA A 711 40.94 23.24 41.85
C ALA A 711 39.91 24.29 42.32
N SER A 712 39.72 24.48 43.64
CA SER A 712 38.90 25.59 44.17
C SER A 712 39.64 26.92 44.29
N GLN A 713 40.99 26.89 44.29
CA GLN A 713 41.85 28.07 44.32
C GLN A 713 42.20 28.56 42.91
N ASN A 714 42.62 27.65 42.03
CA ASN A 714 43.01 27.94 40.65
C ASN A 714 41.79 28.08 39.72
N LEU A 715 40.79 27.20 39.87
CA LEU A 715 39.53 27.12 39.11
C LEU A 715 39.66 26.84 37.60
N ILE A 716 40.57 27.52 36.90
CA ILE A 716 40.65 27.57 35.42
C ILE A 716 41.91 26.91 34.88
N LEU A 717 43.11 27.29 35.34
CA LEU A 717 44.37 26.99 34.65
C LEU A 717 44.87 25.56 34.92
N HIS A 718 44.30 24.60 34.19
CA HIS A 718 44.67 23.20 34.21
C HIS A 718 44.64 22.67 32.77
N SER A 719 45.50 21.72 32.43
CA SER A 719 45.48 20.98 31.16
C SER A 719 45.04 19.53 31.37
N ILE A 720 44.70 18.82 30.30
CA ILE A 720 44.49 17.37 30.35
C ILE A 720 45.85 16.66 30.51
N THR A 721 45.95 15.79 31.51
CA THR A 721 47.13 14.91 31.73
C THR A 721 46.77 13.44 31.53
N ARG A 722 45.62 13.01 32.06
CA ARG A 722 45.27 11.60 32.18
C ARG A 722 44.97 10.93 30.85
N SER A 723 45.53 9.74 30.69
CA SER A 723 45.23 8.82 29.57
C SER A 723 45.12 7.38 30.06
N HIS A 724 44.46 6.52 29.29
CA HIS A 724 44.28 5.10 29.64
C HIS A 724 45.62 4.36 29.83
N ALA A 725 46.61 4.65 28.97
CA ALA A 725 47.95 4.09 29.09
C ALA A 725 48.64 4.52 30.39
N GLU A 726 48.55 5.81 30.74
CA GLU A 726 49.09 6.34 31.99
C GLU A 726 48.36 5.76 33.22
N ASN A 727 47.04 5.59 33.17
CA ASN A 727 46.28 4.94 34.25
C ASN A 727 46.75 3.49 34.47
N LEU A 728 47.07 2.75 33.40
CA LEU A 728 47.63 1.39 33.50
C LEU A 728 49.01 1.42 34.18
N GLU A 729 49.90 2.32 33.78
CA GLU A 729 51.23 2.48 34.40
C GLU A 729 51.12 2.88 35.90
N ARG A 730 50.26 3.85 36.22
CA ARG A 730 49.96 4.28 37.59
C ARG A 730 49.42 3.14 38.45
N TYR A 731 48.55 2.28 37.90
CA TYR A 731 48.06 1.09 38.61
C TYR A 731 49.18 0.05 38.86
N GLU A 732 50.08 -0.18 37.90
CA GLU A 732 51.20 -1.09 38.10
C GLU A 732 52.19 -0.55 39.15
N VAL A 733 52.39 0.78 39.25
CA VAL A 733 53.11 1.43 40.36
C VAL A 733 52.38 1.25 41.70
N TRP A 734 51.06 1.47 41.75
CA TRP A 734 50.23 1.24 42.94
C TRP A 734 50.33 -0.21 43.45
N ARG A 735 50.24 -1.21 42.55
CA ARG A 735 50.30 -2.63 42.93
C ARG A 735 51.70 -3.09 43.35
N SER A 736 52.76 -2.50 42.78
CA SER A 736 54.14 -2.91 43.07
C SER A 736 54.81 -2.15 44.21
N ASN A 737 54.34 -0.93 44.53
CA ASN A 737 54.95 0.01 45.50
C ASN A 737 56.50 -0.01 45.48
N PRO A 738 57.13 0.35 44.34
CA PRO A 738 58.58 0.23 44.15
C PRO A 738 59.40 1.24 44.99
N TYR A 739 58.73 2.18 45.65
CA TYR A 739 59.33 3.19 46.52
C TYR A 739 59.15 2.88 48.01
N HIS A 740 58.41 1.81 48.35
CA HIS A 740 58.05 1.43 49.72
C HIS A 740 57.37 2.55 50.54
N GLU A 741 56.56 3.37 49.86
CA GLU A 741 55.81 4.49 50.43
C GLU A 741 54.65 4.03 51.31
N THR A 742 54.20 4.90 52.23
CA THR A 742 52.95 4.68 52.97
C THR A 742 51.74 4.79 52.04
N VAL A 743 50.58 4.29 52.48
CA VAL A 743 49.37 4.25 51.65
C VAL A 743 48.93 5.64 51.16
N ASP A 744 49.06 6.69 51.98
CA ASP A 744 48.66 8.05 51.61
C ASP A 744 49.66 8.72 50.65
N GLU A 745 50.97 8.50 50.85
CA GLU A 745 52.02 8.97 49.95
C GLU A 745 51.93 8.29 48.58
N LEU A 746 51.80 6.96 48.56
CA LEU A 746 51.63 6.18 47.33
C LEU A 746 50.34 6.58 46.60
N ARG A 747 49.24 6.79 47.34
CA ARG A 747 47.95 7.27 46.81
C ARG A 747 48.08 8.63 46.15
N ASP A 748 48.89 9.54 46.69
CA ASP A 748 49.18 10.81 46.01
C ASP A 748 50.13 10.65 44.83
N ARG A 749 51.17 9.80 44.91
CA ARG A 749 52.05 9.51 43.77
C ARG A 749 51.26 9.05 42.55
N VAL A 750 50.27 8.16 42.73
CA VAL A 750 49.41 7.66 41.63
C VAL A 750 48.15 8.50 41.40
N LYS A 751 47.99 9.61 42.14
CA LYS A 751 46.86 10.57 42.06
C LYS A 751 45.47 9.90 42.10
N GLY A 752 45.33 8.88 42.96
CA GLY A 752 44.06 8.16 43.15
C GLY A 752 43.67 7.18 42.05
N VAL A 753 44.63 6.63 41.30
CA VAL A 753 44.44 5.40 40.51
C VAL A 753 44.75 4.20 41.41
N SER A 754 43.75 3.40 41.79
CA SER A 754 43.92 2.30 42.76
C SER A 754 43.32 0.96 42.33
N ALA A 755 42.55 0.93 41.24
CA ALA A 755 42.11 -0.28 40.56
C ALA A 755 42.66 -0.30 39.12
N LYS A 756 42.58 -1.45 38.44
CA LYS A 756 43.14 -1.60 37.08
C LYS A 756 42.14 -1.12 36.03
N PRO A 757 42.52 -0.19 35.12
CA PRO A 757 41.71 0.14 33.96
C PRO A 757 41.44 -1.08 33.08
N PHE A 758 40.23 -1.19 32.52
CA PHE A 758 39.88 -2.27 31.58
C PHE A 758 39.13 -1.84 30.32
N ILE A 759 38.56 -0.64 30.28
CA ILE A 759 38.03 -0.02 29.05
C ILE A 759 38.79 1.28 28.81
N GLU A 760 39.34 1.44 27.61
CA GLU A 760 39.92 2.70 27.16
C GLU A 760 38.81 3.72 26.86
N THR A 761 38.71 4.74 27.69
CA THR A 761 37.83 5.90 27.48
C THR A 761 38.62 7.06 26.85
N VAL A 762 37.91 7.97 26.17
CA VAL A 762 38.50 9.22 25.66
C VAL A 762 38.36 10.30 26.73
N PRO A 763 39.44 10.99 27.15
CA PRO A 763 39.38 12.04 28.16
C PRO A 763 38.59 13.26 27.63
N SER A 764 37.28 13.27 27.89
CA SER A 764 36.30 14.24 27.43
C SER A 764 35.19 14.47 28.48
N ILE A 765 34.12 15.19 28.13
CA ILE A 765 33.03 15.57 29.05
C ILE A 765 31.68 15.14 28.46
N ASP A 766 30.87 14.37 29.19
CA ASP A 766 29.47 14.18 28.80
C ASP A 766 28.66 15.46 28.99
N ALA A 767 28.21 16.04 27.87
CA ALA A 767 27.42 17.26 27.84
C ALA A 767 26.05 17.14 28.54
N LEU A 768 25.47 15.93 28.63
CA LEU A 768 24.19 15.71 29.30
C LEU A 768 24.34 15.72 30.83
N HIS A 769 25.25 14.92 31.38
CA HIS A 769 25.49 14.91 32.82
C HIS A 769 26.17 16.20 33.31
N CYS A 770 26.97 16.87 32.49
CA CYS A 770 27.45 18.23 32.76
C CYS A 770 26.30 19.22 32.95
N ASP A 771 25.33 19.24 32.03
CA ASP A 771 24.13 20.08 32.15
C ASP A 771 23.31 19.80 33.42
N ILE A 772 23.16 18.52 33.79
CA ILE A 772 22.41 18.10 34.97
C ILE A 772 23.18 18.45 36.26
N GLY A 773 24.49 18.22 36.31
CA GLY A 773 25.35 18.56 37.44
C GLY A 773 25.38 20.06 37.70
N ASN A 774 25.63 20.85 36.65
CA ASN A 774 25.69 22.31 36.74
C ASN A 774 24.34 22.90 37.16
N ALA A 775 23.23 22.46 36.56
CA ALA A 775 21.90 22.96 36.93
C ALA A 775 21.46 22.53 38.34
N ALA A 776 21.91 21.36 38.84
CA ALA A 776 21.68 20.94 40.22
C ALA A 776 22.46 21.81 41.22
N GLU A 777 23.64 22.29 40.82
CA GLU A 777 24.45 23.20 41.63
C GLU A 777 23.85 24.61 41.66
N PHE A 778 23.44 25.16 40.51
CA PHE A 778 22.68 26.42 40.46
C PHE A 778 21.37 26.36 41.28
N TYR A 779 20.65 25.24 41.28
CA TYR A 779 19.47 25.06 42.14
C TYR A 779 19.81 25.19 43.64
N LYS A 780 20.97 24.67 44.08
CA LYS A 780 21.45 24.86 45.47
C LYS A 780 21.87 26.30 45.73
N ILE A 781 22.47 27.00 44.76
CA ILE A 781 22.75 28.44 44.89
C ILE A 781 21.44 29.19 45.13
N PHE A 782 20.41 28.99 44.30
CA PHE A 782 19.09 29.63 44.46
C PHE A 782 18.48 29.34 45.83
N GLN A 783 18.53 28.10 46.31
CA GLN A 783 18.08 27.72 47.65
C GLN A 783 18.84 28.46 48.77
N PHE A 784 20.14 28.69 48.61
CA PHE A 784 21.01 29.30 49.62
C PHE A 784 20.94 30.84 49.61
N GLU A 785 20.70 31.46 48.45
CA GLU A 785 20.47 32.91 48.34
C GLU A 785 19.10 33.31 48.91
N ILE A 786 18.05 32.50 48.69
CA ILE A 786 16.74 32.64 49.35
C ILE A 786 16.86 32.53 50.89
N GLY A 787 17.85 31.78 51.37
CA GLY A 787 18.15 31.63 52.79
C GLY A 787 19.11 32.67 53.38
N GLU A 788 19.68 33.55 52.55
CA GLU A 788 20.78 34.46 52.90
C GLU A 788 21.91 33.77 53.72
N VAL A 789 22.32 32.57 53.29
CA VAL A 789 23.32 31.73 54.02
C VAL A 789 24.64 32.47 54.27
N TYR A 790 25.01 33.44 53.42
CA TYR A 790 26.17 34.30 53.61
C TYR A 790 26.08 35.23 54.84
N LYS A 791 24.89 35.41 55.45
CA LYS A 791 24.68 36.07 56.75
C LYS A 791 24.54 35.09 57.92
N LYS A 792 24.20 33.82 57.64
CA LYS A 792 23.93 32.76 58.62
C LYS A 792 24.39 31.40 58.10
N SER A 793 25.62 31.02 58.45
CA SER A 793 26.20 29.72 58.08
C SER A 793 25.39 28.53 58.62
N ASP A 794 24.93 28.65 59.87
CA ASP A 794 24.50 27.51 60.69
C ASP A 794 22.98 27.25 60.59
N ALA A 795 22.43 27.47 59.39
CA ALA A 795 21.01 27.28 59.14
C ALA A 795 20.57 25.81 59.26
N SER A 796 19.43 25.57 59.91
CA SER A 796 18.95 24.23 60.29
C SER A 796 18.49 23.38 59.09
N LYS A 797 18.30 22.08 59.30
CA LYS A 797 17.74 21.17 58.27
C LYS A 797 16.31 21.56 57.88
N GLU A 798 15.56 22.13 58.81
CA GLU A 798 14.17 22.58 58.70
C GLU A 798 14.10 23.90 57.93
N GLU A 799 15.02 24.84 58.20
CA GLU A 799 15.17 26.09 57.44
C GLU A 799 15.55 25.80 55.98
N ARG A 800 16.54 24.93 55.74
CA ARG A 800 16.94 24.52 54.38
C ARG A 800 15.78 23.87 53.62
N LYS A 801 14.97 23.02 54.27
CA LYS A 801 13.72 22.46 53.71
C LYS A 801 12.67 23.54 53.43
N ARG A 802 12.55 24.56 54.30
CA ARG A 802 11.63 25.69 54.12
C ARG A 802 12.00 26.50 52.88
N TRP A 803 13.27 26.84 52.70
CA TRP A 803 13.75 27.55 51.50
C TRP A 803 13.53 26.75 50.22
N GLN A 804 13.82 25.44 50.25
CA GLN A 804 13.52 24.55 49.13
C GLN A 804 12.02 24.56 48.79
N SER A 805 11.15 24.44 49.79
CA SER A 805 9.70 24.50 49.60
C SER A 805 9.22 25.83 49.01
N THR A 806 9.84 26.95 49.39
CA THR A 806 9.56 28.28 48.82
C THR A 806 9.98 28.37 47.35
N LEU A 807 11.21 27.95 47.03
CA LEU A 807 11.74 27.89 45.67
C LEU A 807 10.87 27.02 44.76
N ASP A 808 10.54 25.80 45.21
CA ASP A 808 9.69 24.84 44.52
C ASP A 808 8.27 25.37 44.24
N LYS A 809 7.67 26.09 45.19
CA LYS A 809 6.37 26.74 45.02
C LYS A 809 6.44 27.88 44.01
N HIS A 810 7.51 28.68 44.03
CA HIS A 810 7.66 29.81 43.12
C HIS A 810 7.99 29.37 41.69
N LEU A 811 8.92 28.43 41.50
CA LEU A 811 9.24 27.82 40.19
C LEU A 811 8.02 27.12 39.58
N ARG A 812 7.14 26.54 40.41
CA ARG A 812 5.83 26.04 39.94
C ARG A 812 4.90 27.17 39.50
N LYS A 813 4.83 28.28 40.25
CA LYS A 813 3.94 29.42 39.97
C LYS A 813 4.35 30.22 38.73
N LYS A 814 5.64 30.44 38.50
CA LYS A 814 6.16 31.23 37.36
C LYS A 814 6.53 30.34 36.17
N MET A 815 7.47 29.41 36.37
CA MET A 815 8.09 28.63 35.29
C MET A 815 7.33 27.34 34.94
N ASN A 816 6.17 27.10 35.60
CA ASN A 816 5.39 25.86 35.48
C ASN A 816 6.22 24.58 35.76
N LEU A 817 7.26 24.69 36.57
CA LEU A 817 8.13 23.57 36.95
C LEU A 817 7.53 22.79 38.12
N LYS A 818 7.34 21.48 37.93
CA LYS A 818 7.00 20.57 39.03
C LYS A 818 8.32 20.10 39.68
N PRO A 819 8.47 20.20 41.02
CA PRO A 819 9.63 19.67 41.73
C PRO A 819 9.86 18.18 41.45
N MET A 820 11.12 17.77 41.51
CA MET A 820 11.57 16.39 41.24
C MET A 820 12.61 15.96 42.27
N THR A 821 12.67 14.65 42.57
CA THR A 821 13.64 14.07 43.52
C THR A 821 15.04 13.95 42.92
N ARG A 822 15.16 13.34 41.74
CA ARG A 822 16.35 13.41 40.87
C ARG A 822 16.01 14.33 39.69
N MET A 823 16.81 15.36 39.47
CA MET A 823 16.63 16.29 38.35
C MET A 823 17.04 15.63 37.03
N ASN A 824 16.37 15.99 35.92
CA ASN A 824 16.69 15.50 34.58
C ASN A 824 17.03 16.64 33.60
N GLY A 825 17.55 16.30 32.42
CA GLY A 825 17.95 17.28 31.39
C GLY A 825 16.81 18.21 30.92
N ASN A 826 15.54 17.78 30.97
CA ASN A 826 14.41 18.65 30.63
C ASN A 826 14.11 19.70 31.70
N PHE A 827 14.33 19.38 32.98
CA PHE A 827 14.25 20.36 34.08
C PHE A 827 15.45 21.30 34.03
N ALA A 828 16.67 20.77 33.85
CA ALA A 828 17.89 21.56 33.69
C ALA A 828 17.78 22.58 32.54
N ARG A 829 17.35 22.16 31.35
CA ARG A 829 17.14 23.05 30.18
C ARG A 829 16.08 24.15 30.39
N LYS A 830 15.21 24.04 31.40
CA LYS A 830 14.25 25.10 31.78
C LYS A 830 14.75 25.99 32.90
N LEU A 831 15.44 25.41 33.90
CA LEU A 831 16.00 26.13 35.03
C LEU A 831 17.17 27.03 34.61
N MET A 832 17.97 26.59 33.63
CA MET A 832 19.09 27.37 33.08
C MET A 832 18.58 28.36 32.01
N THR A 833 17.83 29.38 32.43
CA THR A 833 17.30 30.46 31.58
C THR A 833 17.31 31.79 32.33
N LYS A 834 17.39 32.93 31.61
CA LYS A 834 17.28 34.26 32.25
C LYS A 834 15.93 34.43 32.96
N GLU A 835 14.84 33.98 32.35
CA GLU A 835 13.49 34.00 32.93
C GLU A 835 13.41 33.28 34.30
N ALA A 836 14.03 32.11 34.42
CA ALA A 836 14.05 31.36 35.67
C ALA A 836 14.84 32.10 36.77
N VAL A 837 15.91 32.82 36.42
CA VAL A 837 16.67 33.61 37.38
C VAL A 837 15.93 34.87 37.80
N GLU A 838 15.25 35.58 36.90
CA GLU A 838 14.38 36.71 37.30
C GLU A 838 13.27 36.26 38.27
N ALA A 839 12.65 35.10 38.01
CA ALA A 839 11.69 34.51 38.94
C ALA A 839 12.29 34.12 40.32
N VAL A 840 13.58 33.76 40.38
CA VAL A 840 14.28 33.53 41.66
C VAL A 840 14.65 34.87 42.33
N CYS A 841 15.03 35.89 41.56
CA CYS A 841 15.35 37.22 42.06
C CYS A 841 14.14 37.93 42.73
N GLU A 842 12.90 37.54 42.41
CA GLU A 842 11.69 37.96 43.15
C GLU A 842 11.66 37.48 44.62
N LEU A 843 12.40 36.43 44.97
CA LEU A 843 12.45 35.87 46.33
C LEU A 843 13.62 36.40 47.18
N ILE A 844 14.54 37.16 46.59
CA ILE A 844 15.78 37.62 47.24
C ILE A 844 15.61 39.07 47.67
N SER A 845 16.12 39.44 48.85
CA SER A 845 15.97 40.80 49.38
C SER A 845 17.08 41.77 48.97
N CYS A 846 18.30 41.28 48.72
CA CYS A 846 19.47 42.12 48.41
C CYS A 846 19.71 42.26 46.90
N GLU A 847 19.66 43.49 46.38
CA GLU A 847 19.86 43.78 44.94
C GLU A 847 21.25 43.38 44.42
N GLU A 848 22.31 43.53 45.23
CA GLU A 848 23.65 43.06 44.83
C GLU A 848 23.69 41.54 44.56
N ARG A 849 22.95 40.75 45.36
CA ARG A 849 22.87 39.29 45.15
C ARG A 849 22.10 38.96 43.87
N LYS A 850 21.02 39.69 43.59
CA LYS A 850 20.27 39.56 42.32
C LYS A 850 21.16 39.88 41.13
N GLN A 851 21.94 40.96 41.19
CA GLN A 851 22.85 41.31 40.11
C GLN A 851 23.96 40.27 39.91
N ALA A 852 24.56 39.77 40.99
CA ALA A 852 25.55 38.69 40.91
C ALA A 852 24.96 37.40 40.32
N LEU A 853 23.72 37.02 40.66
CA LEU A 853 23.03 35.88 40.06
C LEU A 853 22.70 36.07 38.57
N ARG A 854 22.27 37.27 38.18
CA ARG A 854 22.02 37.64 36.78
C ARG A 854 23.30 37.53 35.95
N GLU A 855 24.39 38.10 36.44
CA GLU A 855 25.71 38.05 35.78
C GLU A 855 26.22 36.60 35.66
N LEU A 856 26.15 35.82 36.74
CA LEU A 856 26.57 34.41 36.77
C LEU A 856 25.76 33.55 35.78
N MET A 857 24.44 33.73 35.70
CA MET A 857 23.60 33.03 34.73
C MET A 857 23.83 33.53 33.30
N GLU A 858 24.08 34.82 33.08
CA GLU A 858 24.39 35.33 31.74
C GLU A 858 25.71 34.75 31.21
N LEU A 859 26.76 34.69 32.04
CA LEU A 859 28.03 34.05 31.70
C LEU A 859 27.83 32.56 31.41
N TYR A 860 27.08 31.84 32.26
CA TYR A 860 26.74 30.44 32.00
C TYR A 860 26.02 30.26 30.65
N LEU A 861 25.10 31.16 30.30
CA LEU A 861 24.38 31.12 29.02
C LEU A 861 25.23 31.53 27.81
N LYS A 862 26.29 32.32 27.97
CA LYS A 862 27.30 32.60 26.94
C LYS A 862 28.23 31.41 26.71
N MET A 863 28.62 30.72 27.77
CA MET A 863 29.54 29.57 27.70
C MET A 863 28.85 28.29 27.24
N LYS A 864 27.62 28.05 27.71
CA LYS A 864 26.86 26.80 27.49
C LYS A 864 26.75 26.33 26.03
N PRO A 865 26.54 27.18 25.02
CA PRO A 865 26.49 26.75 23.62
C PRO A 865 27.73 25.98 23.17
N VAL A 866 28.93 26.37 23.65
CA VAL A 866 30.21 25.79 23.20
C VAL A 866 30.32 24.29 23.50
N TRP A 867 29.89 23.83 24.68
CA TRP A 867 29.90 22.38 24.98
C TRP A 867 28.58 21.65 24.61
N ARG A 868 27.53 22.38 24.21
CA ARG A 868 26.21 21.81 23.86
C ARG A 868 25.92 21.71 22.37
N SER A 869 26.58 22.52 21.55
CA SER A 869 26.50 22.56 20.09
C SER A 869 27.00 21.27 19.44
N SER A 870 26.58 20.99 18.21
CA SER A 870 27.11 19.85 17.45
C SER A 870 28.42 20.23 16.76
N CYS A 871 28.53 21.46 16.24
CA CYS A 871 29.76 22.01 15.67
C CYS A 871 29.96 23.48 16.12
N PRO A 872 30.47 23.73 17.35
CA PRO A 872 30.52 25.08 17.94
C PRO A 872 31.41 26.06 17.18
N THR A 873 32.44 25.58 16.49
CA THR A 873 33.31 26.37 15.61
C THR A 873 32.57 26.98 14.40
N MET A 874 31.44 26.38 13.99
CA MET A 874 30.59 26.88 12.90
C MET A 874 29.28 27.51 13.43
N GLU A 875 28.70 26.96 14.50
CA GLU A 875 27.43 27.42 15.07
C GLU A 875 27.58 28.66 15.97
N CYS A 876 28.72 28.84 16.66
CA CYS A 876 28.93 29.93 17.62
C CYS A 876 30.41 30.34 17.84
N PRO A 877 31.21 30.58 16.77
CA PRO A 877 32.66 30.83 16.87
C PRO A 877 33.06 31.98 17.83
N GLU A 878 32.25 33.04 17.91
CA GLU A 878 32.48 34.16 18.84
C GLU A 878 32.50 33.69 20.32
N LEU A 879 31.60 32.77 20.68
CA LEU A 879 31.49 32.24 22.04
C LEU A 879 32.62 31.24 22.35
N VAL A 880 33.15 30.54 21.34
CA VAL A 880 34.36 29.72 21.46
C VAL A 880 35.57 30.62 21.75
N CYS A 881 35.78 31.66 20.94
CA CYS A 881 36.87 32.62 21.10
C CYS A 881 36.83 33.35 22.46
N GLN A 882 35.64 33.70 22.94
CA GLN A 882 35.46 34.38 24.23
C GLN A 882 35.38 33.40 25.42
N TYR A 883 35.49 32.08 25.24
CA TYR A 883 35.20 31.12 26.29
C TYR A 883 36.09 31.30 27.53
N SER A 884 37.40 31.44 27.33
CA SER A 884 38.39 31.57 28.40
C SER A 884 38.22 32.85 29.21
N PHE A 885 37.80 33.95 28.59
CA PHE A 885 37.46 35.20 29.29
C PHE A 885 36.17 35.04 30.10
N ASN A 886 35.14 34.41 29.53
CA ASN A 886 33.90 34.15 30.24
C ASN A 886 34.10 33.16 31.41
N SER A 887 34.98 32.15 31.28
CA SER A 887 35.29 31.20 32.36
C SER A 887 36.09 31.84 33.48
N GLN A 888 37.08 32.70 33.17
CA GLN A 888 37.77 33.56 34.13
C GLN A 888 36.77 34.42 34.90
N ARG A 889 35.91 35.17 34.21
CA ARG A 889 34.93 36.05 34.87
C ARG A 889 33.90 35.27 35.70
N PHE A 890 33.50 34.08 35.26
CA PHE A 890 32.61 33.20 36.04
C PHE A 890 33.29 32.72 37.33
N ALA A 891 34.56 32.30 37.25
CA ALA A 891 35.37 31.88 38.39
C ALA A 891 35.59 33.02 39.39
N GLU A 892 35.88 34.25 38.94
CA GLU A 892 35.95 35.45 39.79
C GLU A 892 34.65 35.68 40.59
N LEU A 893 33.49 35.53 39.96
CA LEU A 893 32.20 35.69 40.65
C LEU A 893 32.00 34.58 41.69
N LEU A 894 32.38 33.34 41.39
CA LEU A 894 32.31 32.25 42.36
C LEU A 894 33.23 32.50 43.57
N SER A 895 34.47 32.91 43.35
CA SER A 895 35.45 33.13 44.43
C SER A 895 35.17 34.40 45.24
N THR A 896 34.61 35.46 44.64
CA THR A 896 34.34 36.73 45.34
C THR A 896 32.92 36.82 45.92
N LYS A 897 31.87 36.63 45.10
CA LYS A 897 30.48 36.79 45.53
C LYS A 897 29.91 35.49 46.12
N PHE A 898 30.45 34.31 45.81
CA PHE A 898 29.97 33.02 46.34
C PHE A 898 31.03 32.25 47.17
N SER A 899 32.03 32.96 47.71
CA SER A 899 33.09 32.43 48.59
C SER A 899 32.57 31.47 49.66
N TYR A 900 31.55 31.88 50.41
CA TYR A 900 30.88 31.11 51.46
C TYR A 900 30.42 29.69 51.02
N ARG A 901 30.29 29.44 49.71
CA ARG A 901 29.97 28.15 49.11
C ARG A 901 31.16 27.45 48.45
N TYR A 902 32.10 28.17 47.82
CA TYR A 902 33.14 27.59 46.97
C TYR A 902 34.57 27.66 47.52
N GLU A 903 34.79 28.39 48.61
CA GLU A 903 36.05 28.36 49.34
C GLU A 903 36.36 26.94 49.84
N GLY A 904 37.51 26.41 49.39
CA GLY A 904 37.99 25.06 49.67
C GLY A 904 37.25 23.91 48.96
N LYS A 905 36.27 24.18 48.08
CA LYS A 905 35.49 23.13 47.40
C LYS A 905 34.81 23.58 46.11
N ILE A 906 34.96 22.79 45.06
CA ILE A 906 34.25 22.93 43.78
C ILE A 906 33.61 21.59 43.38
N THR A 907 32.57 21.64 42.54
CA THR A 907 31.96 20.44 41.93
C THR A 907 32.78 19.98 40.72
N ASN A 908 32.84 18.65 40.52
CA ASN A 908 33.61 18.03 39.45
C ASN A 908 33.21 18.59 38.06
N TYR A 909 31.91 18.83 37.83
CA TYR A 909 31.41 19.43 36.59
C TYR A 909 31.69 20.93 36.45
N PHE A 910 31.68 21.76 37.50
CA PHE A 910 32.15 23.14 37.38
C PHE A 910 33.64 23.19 37.02
N HIS A 911 34.49 22.41 37.69
CA HIS A 911 35.91 22.33 37.32
C HIS A 911 36.11 21.89 35.86
N LYS A 912 35.45 20.80 35.43
CA LYS A 912 35.48 20.33 34.03
C LYS A 912 35.01 21.39 33.03
N THR A 913 33.95 22.13 33.36
CA THR A 913 33.41 23.21 32.53
C THR A 913 34.39 24.38 32.41
N LEU A 914 34.94 24.86 33.52
CA LEU A 914 35.74 26.09 33.56
C LEU A 914 37.16 25.92 33.02
N ALA A 915 37.78 24.76 33.24
CA ALA A 915 39.16 24.49 32.83
C ALA A 915 39.28 23.82 31.45
N HIS A 916 38.61 22.68 31.24
CA HIS A 916 38.99 21.73 30.17
C HIS A 916 38.20 21.87 28.86
N VAL A 917 37.12 22.65 28.83
CA VAL A 917 36.27 22.78 27.63
C VAL A 917 37.01 23.34 26.40
N PRO A 918 37.85 24.38 26.48
CA PRO A 918 38.59 24.88 25.32
C PRO A 918 39.51 23.82 24.68
N GLU A 919 40.29 23.13 25.50
CA GLU A 919 41.25 22.10 25.06
C GLU A 919 40.55 20.92 24.37
N ILE A 920 39.41 20.48 24.90
CA ILE A 920 38.61 19.42 24.27
C ILE A 920 37.99 19.90 22.95
N ILE A 921 37.54 21.14 22.86
CA ILE A 921 36.99 21.70 21.61
C ILE A 921 38.05 21.86 20.53
N GLU A 922 39.29 22.25 20.89
CA GLU A 922 40.41 22.30 19.96
C GLU A 922 40.81 20.90 19.46
N ARG A 923 40.86 19.91 20.36
CA ARG A 923 41.26 18.53 20.03
C ARG A 923 40.19 17.73 19.28
N ASP A 924 38.92 17.86 19.67
CA ASP A 924 37.80 17.01 19.19
C ASP A 924 36.83 17.74 18.25
N GLY A 925 36.97 19.06 18.09
CA GLY A 925 36.08 19.95 17.33
C GLY A 925 34.69 20.18 17.96
N SER A 926 34.26 19.31 18.88
CA SER A 926 32.93 19.32 19.50
C SER A 926 32.94 18.54 20.82
N ILE A 927 32.00 18.88 21.70
CA ILE A 927 31.64 18.08 22.89
C ILE A 927 30.19 17.59 22.77
N GLY A 928 29.27 18.45 22.33
CA GLY A 928 27.84 18.15 22.29
C GLY A 928 27.48 17.00 21.34
N ALA A 929 28.22 16.82 20.23
CA ALA A 929 28.05 15.68 19.34
C ALA A 929 28.44 14.34 20.00
N TRP A 930 29.41 14.37 20.92
CA TRP A 930 30.01 13.19 21.55
C TRP A 930 29.30 12.74 22.85
N ALA A 931 28.25 13.45 23.25
CA ALA A 931 27.50 13.24 24.48
C ALA A 931 26.73 11.90 24.56
N SER A 932 26.32 11.56 25.79
CA SER A 932 25.53 10.37 26.13
C SER A 932 24.04 10.47 25.74
N GLU A 933 23.52 11.65 25.36
CA GLU A 933 22.07 11.91 25.19
C GLU A 933 21.42 11.02 24.11
N GLY A 934 22.18 10.53 23.13
CA GLY A 934 21.73 9.48 22.20
C GLY A 934 21.54 8.12 22.86
N ASN A 935 22.47 7.72 23.73
CA ASN A 935 22.37 6.48 24.49
C ASN A 935 21.22 6.55 25.50
N GLU A 936 21.14 7.62 26.31
CA GLU A 936 20.03 7.84 27.25
C GLU A 936 18.65 7.88 26.54
N SER A 937 18.59 8.36 25.30
CA SER A 937 17.36 8.30 24.49
C SER A 937 17.01 6.87 24.05
N GLY A 938 18.00 6.00 23.84
CA GLY A 938 17.81 4.56 23.60
C GLY A 938 17.28 3.77 24.81
N ASN A 939 17.52 4.23 26.04
CA ASN A 939 17.00 3.59 27.26
C ASN A 939 15.46 3.60 27.31
N LYS A 940 14.86 4.67 26.79
CA LYS A 940 13.41 4.82 26.58
C LYS A 940 12.88 3.83 25.54
N LEU A 941 13.67 3.46 24.52
CA LEU A 941 13.33 2.41 23.57
C LEU A 941 13.40 1.02 24.22
N PHE A 942 14.47 0.70 24.95
CA PHE A 942 14.60 -0.56 25.70
C PHE A 942 13.39 -0.82 26.61
N ARG A 943 13.00 0.15 27.45
CA ARG A 943 11.83 0.02 28.35
C ARG A 943 10.50 -0.18 27.60
N ARG A 944 10.40 0.31 26.36
CA ARG A 944 9.22 0.10 25.49
C ARG A 944 9.24 -1.29 24.87
N PHE A 945 10.35 -1.68 24.22
CA PHE A 945 10.46 -2.94 23.50
C PHE A 945 10.34 -4.17 24.43
N ARG A 946 10.95 -4.12 25.63
CA ARG A 946 10.85 -5.16 26.68
C ARG A 946 9.40 -5.48 27.07
N LYS A 947 8.48 -4.50 26.94
CA LYS A 947 7.05 -4.63 27.25
C LYS A 947 6.18 -4.93 26.02
N MET A 948 6.44 -4.28 24.88
CA MET A 948 5.53 -4.26 23.74
C MET A 948 5.89 -5.23 22.60
N ASN A 949 7.17 -5.59 22.47
CA ASN A 949 7.69 -6.22 21.25
C ASN A 949 8.53 -7.49 21.50
N ALA A 950 8.87 -7.80 22.76
CA ALA A 950 9.61 -9.00 23.15
C ALA A 950 8.72 -10.09 23.77
N ARG A 951 9.19 -11.35 23.69
CA ARG A 951 8.69 -12.50 24.46
C ARG A 951 8.76 -12.18 25.96
N GLN A 952 7.70 -12.48 26.70
CA GLN A 952 7.62 -12.23 28.14
C GLN A 952 8.17 -13.42 28.94
N SER A 953 9.49 -13.64 28.83
CA SER A 953 10.23 -14.73 29.49
C SER A 953 11.70 -14.33 29.65
N LYS A 954 12.31 -14.62 30.82
CA LYS A 954 13.73 -14.35 31.13
C LYS A 954 14.67 -14.77 29.99
N CYS A 955 14.52 -16.02 29.51
CA CYS A 955 15.40 -16.65 28.53
C CYS A 955 15.50 -15.91 27.17
N TYR A 956 14.41 -15.26 26.74
CA TYR A 956 14.28 -14.74 25.37
C TYR A 956 14.13 -13.22 25.27
N GLU A 957 13.94 -12.51 26.39
CA GLU A 957 13.59 -11.10 26.31
C GLU A 957 14.76 -10.21 25.83
N MET A 958 15.99 -10.49 26.24
CA MET A 958 17.16 -9.74 25.76
C MET A 958 17.45 -10.01 24.27
N GLU A 959 17.20 -11.23 23.78
CA GLU A 959 17.31 -11.60 22.36
C GLU A 959 16.34 -10.78 21.50
N ASP A 960 15.05 -10.76 21.87
CA ASP A 960 14.04 -10.01 21.12
C ASP A 960 14.24 -8.48 21.20
N VAL A 961 14.64 -7.96 22.37
CA VAL A 961 14.89 -6.51 22.52
C VAL A 961 16.13 -6.08 21.74
N LEU A 962 17.22 -6.84 21.78
CA LEU A 962 18.42 -6.55 20.97
C LEU A 962 18.08 -6.56 19.49
N LYS A 963 17.42 -7.64 19.01
CA LYS A 963 17.04 -7.77 17.59
C LYS A 963 16.11 -6.66 17.11
N HIS A 964 15.14 -6.25 17.91
CA HIS A 964 14.16 -5.23 17.52
C HIS A 964 14.55 -3.79 17.89
N HIS A 965 15.72 -3.59 18.49
CA HIS A 965 16.34 -2.28 18.66
C HIS A 965 17.49 -2.08 17.65
N TRP A 966 17.98 -3.17 17.03
CA TRP A 966 18.83 -3.13 15.84
C TRP A 966 18.05 -2.81 14.56
N LEU A 967 16.87 -3.44 14.39
CA LEU A 967 15.90 -3.24 13.31
C LEU A 967 15.03 -1.99 13.52
#